data_AF-A0AA90UD20-F1
#
_entry.id   AF-A0AA90UD20-F1
#
_cell.length_a   1.000
_cell.length_b   1.000
_cell.length_c   1.000
_cell.angle_alpha   90.00
_cell.angle_beta   90.00
_cell.angle_gamma   90.00
#
_symmetry.space_group_name_H-M   'P 1'
#
loop_
_entity.id
_entity.type
_entity.pdbx_description
1 polymer ?
#
loop_
_entity_poly.entity_id
_entity_poly.type
_entity_poly.pdbx_seq_one_letter_code
_entity_poly.pdbx_strand_id
1 'polypeptide(L)'
;MANGKVTVVTTGRIKFIKTGFQRDYDELNLIIKEWYEGMINKEGLCLAISRKAPRLMEWCRQNYGALSKPLHVVSELALPFMDMSQYNSCVVVDEAIYHGTTFSKVLSIAHSISKEETDVMAYPLVMTSEALANNNILKTLTTTTRIDKSDIHFFIDTIISKFLTLGKPYDIEYPISYIDLNCEVNEDIMSHILNTMGSHETIRHNVGLEDVCYFSTKTYSREMKRDYTSYTYLTDYLYRKIPESLRPELSKLRFFSKGNRLCVVSMSPYRLNEANLVEHTDVLQETLGEVWQYIYAVSQKLNTDIDNEEFCYQKRKSLVVMMNYLLSFAQFQALKSSLKDALADYTSGDFHISELDLNYLLGERVGKEVADKLNQVSDKNGVNLAAMVPAYMVEDSVIPLLYSHPYKFWMSIGNIDNRKLSISEMMSNQFSAMHWQVEIPSRSSEESFNRLRFGESYSSLHHRYLAYFKDEAVVRKQLNRGIDSRIDRGSVVPNYVCQELSQGSSWMRLFRSGENEDFFKDQLLRSMVFIFRSYCERRKINLVHTQELRLILFLIALHELTYDGNNGIFGRKLEALYKDSLYRVIVSLEETEEDLIDFAINNKIISSEENDTWRLADTPYVHQLADGVGLSEQDEKRLSDYIEYVAKLHDEGYDFFDMRELINYLMYNRSHLKEDAHSYYLKLKNFIEDDAEFDFADMESTFFDLYRRMPEPYLRIPKFGEVSSYIGDIQKYVGSEMEPVQRTMQTDLLFDKLITSFYVLNVWSEVNFGISSSKFNFDYLEQKFEYLSGLSEGKIIYEWIKANGSFDALKRNPLDALKRQLLKLFNYVL
;
A
#
# COMPACT_ATOMS: atom_id res chain seq x y z
N MET A 1 19.85 -9.57 -23.18
CA MET A 1 19.55 -10.37 -24.40
C MET A 1 20.44 -11.60 -24.47
N ALA A 2 19.95 -12.72 -23.94
CA ALA A 2 20.33 -14.08 -24.32
C ALA A 2 19.08 -14.92 -24.03
N ASN A 3 18.19 -15.02 -25.02
CA ASN A 3 16.98 -15.85 -24.97
C ASN A 3 17.42 -17.32 -24.96
N GLY A 4 17.74 -17.83 -23.77
CA GLY A 4 17.89 -19.26 -23.54
C GLY A 4 16.50 -19.90 -23.46
N LYS A 5 16.00 -20.43 -24.58
CA LYS A 5 14.97 -21.47 -24.54
C LYS A 5 15.56 -22.68 -23.83
N VAL A 6 15.37 -22.78 -22.52
CA VAL A 6 15.70 -23.99 -21.76
C VAL A 6 14.48 -24.90 -21.81
N THR A 7 14.50 -25.86 -22.72
CA THR A 7 13.58 -27.01 -22.68
C THR A 7 14.19 -28.04 -21.72
N VAL A 8 13.65 -28.15 -20.50
CA VAL A 8 14.03 -29.26 -19.62
C VAL A 8 13.34 -30.52 -20.13
N VAL A 9 14.09 -31.35 -20.86
CA VAL A 9 13.65 -32.68 -21.29
C VAL A 9 14.13 -33.69 -20.25
N THR A 10 13.21 -34.21 -19.45
CA THR A 10 13.41 -35.47 -18.73
C THR A 10 12.41 -36.51 -19.23
N THR A 11 12.95 -37.68 -19.53
CA THR A 11 12.35 -38.83 -20.21
C THR A 11 10.96 -39.23 -19.69
N GLY A 12 9.96 -39.28 -20.59
CA GLY A 12 8.76 -40.13 -20.45
C GLY A 12 7.38 -39.45 -20.49
N ARG A 13 7.25 -38.19 -20.04
CA ARG A 13 6.00 -37.40 -20.12
C ARG A 13 6.38 -35.94 -20.37
N ILE A 14 6.22 -35.46 -21.60
CA ILE A 14 6.66 -34.12 -22.01
C ILE A 14 5.87 -33.07 -21.20
N LYS A 15 6.57 -32.30 -20.35
CA LYS A 15 6.01 -31.16 -19.60
C LYS A 15 6.49 -29.88 -20.25
N PHE A 16 5.56 -29.06 -20.74
CA PHE A 16 5.89 -27.77 -21.35
C PHE A 16 5.85 -26.69 -20.28
N ILE A 17 7.02 -26.23 -19.84
CA ILE A 17 7.13 -25.00 -19.06
C ILE A 17 7.47 -23.89 -20.06
N LYS A 18 6.52 -22.99 -20.31
CA LYS A 18 6.80 -21.82 -21.15
C LYS A 18 7.76 -20.90 -20.39
N THR A 19 8.91 -20.62 -20.98
CA THR A 19 9.84 -19.57 -20.52
C THR A 19 9.52 -18.27 -21.25
N GLY A 20 9.60 -17.12 -20.57
CA GLY A 20 9.44 -15.81 -21.22
C GLY A 20 8.41 -14.88 -20.59
N PHE A 21 8.03 -15.08 -19.32
CA PHE A 21 7.33 -14.03 -18.59
C PHE A 21 8.18 -12.75 -18.60
N GLN A 22 7.57 -11.63 -18.99
CA GLN A 22 8.13 -10.30 -18.87
C GLN A 22 7.24 -9.52 -17.91
N ARG A 23 7.80 -8.53 -17.21
CA ARG A 23 7.00 -7.65 -16.34
C ARG A 23 6.22 -6.65 -17.17
N ASP A 24 5.31 -7.16 -18.00
CA ASP A 24 4.47 -6.43 -18.92
C ASP A 24 3.01 -6.82 -18.71
N TYR A 25 2.14 -5.81 -18.67
CA TYR A 25 0.72 -6.00 -18.38
C TYR A 25 -0.01 -6.76 -19.49
N ASP A 26 0.31 -6.47 -20.76
CA ASP A 26 -0.35 -7.07 -21.91
C ASP A 26 0.08 -8.54 -22.08
N GLU A 27 1.36 -8.83 -21.89
CA GLU A 27 1.87 -10.21 -21.91
C GLU A 27 1.27 -11.05 -20.77
N LEU A 28 1.16 -10.50 -19.55
CA LEU A 28 0.48 -11.19 -18.46
C LEU A 28 -1.00 -11.42 -18.76
N ASN A 29 -1.71 -10.44 -19.33
CA ASN A 29 -3.10 -10.59 -19.75
C ASN A 29 -3.26 -11.70 -20.80
N LEU A 30 -2.30 -11.83 -21.74
CA LEU A 30 -2.28 -12.92 -22.71
C LEU A 30 -2.07 -14.27 -22.03
N ILE A 31 -1.10 -14.37 -21.11
CA ILE A 31 -0.82 -15.60 -20.34
C ILE A 31 -2.05 -16.04 -19.54
N ILE A 32 -2.73 -15.11 -18.86
CA ILE A 32 -3.97 -15.40 -18.11
C ILE A 32 -5.06 -15.92 -19.04
N LYS A 33 -5.25 -15.28 -20.20
CA LYS A 33 -6.23 -15.69 -21.19
C LYS A 33 -5.94 -17.10 -21.71
N GLU A 34 -4.71 -17.38 -22.12
CA GLU A 34 -4.30 -18.71 -22.60
C GLU A 34 -4.46 -19.78 -21.51
N TRP A 35 -4.09 -19.46 -20.26
CA TRP A 35 -4.28 -20.35 -19.12
C TRP A 35 -5.76 -20.66 -18.90
N TYR A 36 -6.61 -19.63 -18.91
CA TYR A 36 -8.05 -19.79 -18.79
C TYR A 36 -8.61 -20.65 -19.92
N GLU A 37 -8.28 -20.35 -21.19
CA GLU A 37 -8.69 -21.13 -22.36
C GLU A 37 -8.19 -22.60 -22.35
N GLY A 38 -7.04 -22.86 -21.72
CA GLY A 38 -6.56 -24.22 -21.48
C GLY A 38 -7.36 -24.97 -20.41
N MET A 39 -7.92 -24.26 -19.42
CA MET A 39 -8.81 -24.79 -18.39
C MET A 39 -10.23 -25.04 -18.91
N ILE A 40 -10.79 -24.13 -19.72
CA ILE A 40 -12.19 -24.17 -20.15
C ILE A 40 -12.54 -25.42 -20.98
N ASN A 41 -11.55 -26.07 -21.58
CA ASN A 41 -11.71 -27.29 -22.38
C ASN A 41 -11.72 -28.57 -21.55
N LYS A 42 -11.42 -28.50 -20.25
CA LYS A 42 -11.39 -29.64 -19.33
C LYS A 42 -12.77 -29.87 -18.72
N GLU A 43 -13.17 -31.13 -18.64
CA GLU A 43 -14.34 -31.57 -17.88
C GLU A 43 -13.90 -32.03 -16.48
N GLY A 44 -14.78 -31.91 -15.49
CA GLY A 44 -14.56 -32.38 -14.12
C GLY A 44 -14.54 -31.28 -13.07
N LEU A 45 -13.79 -31.51 -12.00
CA LEU A 45 -13.67 -30.59 -10.87
C LEU A 45 -12.47 -29.65 -11.04
N CYS A 46 -12.68 -28.37 -10.82
CA CYS A 46 -11.63 -27.36 -10.67
C CYS A 46 -11.51 -26.97 -9.19
N LEU A 47 -10.47 -27.44 -8.53
CA LEU A 47 -10.14 -27.10 -7.16
C LEU A 47 -9.25 -25.84 -7.14
N ALA A 48 -9.89 -24.68 -7.05
CA ALA A 48 -9.23 -23.38 -7.00
C ALA A 48 -8.87 -23.00 -5.56
N ILE A 49 -7.56 -22.99 -5.26
CA ILE A 49 -7.06 -22.76 -3.90
C ILE A 49 -7.55 -21.42 -3.37
N SER A 50 -8.14 -21.45 -2.18
CA SER A 50 -8.62 -20.24 -1.53
C SER A 50 -7.43 -19.30 -1.27
N ARG A 51 -7.50 -18.01 -1.61
CA ARG A 51 -8.71 -17.19 -1.87
C ARG A 51 -8.71 -16.52 -3.24
N LYS A 52 -7.53 -16.35 -3.84
CA LYS A 52 -7.31 -15.59 -5.07
C LYS A 52 -7.71 -16.38 -6.32
N ALA A 53 -7.45 -17.69 -6.36
CA ALA A 53 -7.72 -18.50 -7.54
C ALA A 53 -9.22 -18.55 -7.92
N PRO A 54 -10.18 -18.71 -6.98
CA PRO A 54 -11.61 -18.57 -7.30
C PRO A 54 -11.97 -17.22 -7.93
N ARG A 55 -11.35 -16.14 -7.44
CA ARG A 55 -11.60 -14.76 -7.90
C ARG A 55 -10.93 -14.47 -9.23
N LEU A 56 -9.78 -15.08 -9.51
CA LEU A 56 -9.15 -15.06 -10.82
C LEU A 56 -10.03 -15.77 -11.86
N MET A 57 -10.61 -16.92 -11.52
CA MET A 57 -11.56 -17.62 -12.40
C MET A 57 -12.81 -16.77 -12.67
N GLU A 58 -13.33 -16.10 -11.66
CA GLU A 58 -14.45 -15.17 -11.83
C GLU A 58 -14.10 -13.97 -12.71
N TRP A 59 -12.92 -13.38 -12.51
CA TRP A 59 -12.40 -12.28 -13.33
C TRP A 59 -12.23 -12.70 -14.79
N CYS A 60 -11.65 -13.88 -15.04
CA CYS A 60 -11.52 -14.43 -16.38
C CYS A 60 -12.88 -14.63 -17.04
N ARG A 61 -13.87 -15.17 -16.32
CA ARG A 61 -15.23 -15.34 -16.84
C ARG A 61 -15.87 -14.02 -17.25
N GLN A 62 -15.63 -12.95 -16.49
CA GLN A 62 -16.17 -11.61 -16.81
C GLN A 62 -15.48 -10.97 -18.02
N ASN A 63 -14.19 -11.21 -18.23
CA ASN A 63 -13.41 -10.54 -19.28
C ASN A 63 -13.29 -11.34 -20.58
N TYR A 64 -13.31 -12.69 -20.50
CA TYR A 64 -13.10 -13.58 -21.64
C TYR A 64 -14.34 -14.44 -21.97
N GLY A 65 -15.42 -14.32 -21.18
CA GLY A 65 -16.69 -15.00 -21.42
C GLY A 65 -16.87 -16.33 -20.67
N ALA A 66 -18.07 -16.89 -20.78
CA ALA A 66 -18.44 -18.15 -20.13
C ALA A 66 -18.02 -19.38 -20.95
N LEU A 67 -17.84 -20.50 -20.25
CA LEU A 67 -17.37 -21.79 -20.78
C LEU A 67 -18.40 -22.46 -21.69
N SER A 68 -17.94 -23.24 -22.67
CA SER A 68 -18.78 -24.13 -23.48
C SER A 68 -19.10 -25.46 -22.78
N LYS A 69 -18.37 -25.82 -21.72
CA LYS A 69 -18.51 -27.05 -20.93
C LYS A 69 -18.64 -26.75 -19.43
N PRO A 70 -19.36 -27.58 -18.66
CA PRO A 70 -19.52 -27.39 -17.22
C PRO A 70 -18.21 -27.75 -16.48
N LEU A 71 -17.47 -26.73 -16.03
CA LEU A 71 -16.36 -26.88 -15.09
C LEU A 71 -16.85 -26.49 -13.69
N HIS A 72 -16.80 -27.42 -12.76
CA HIS A 72 -17.27 -27.20 -11.39
C HIS A 72 -16.14 -26.55 -10.57
N VAL A 73 -16.24 -25.25 -10.30
CA VAL A 73 -15.19 -24.49 -9.59
C VAL A 73 -15.51 -24.40 -8.10
N VAL A 74 -14.65 -24.97 -7.27
CA VAL A 74 -14.76 -24.97 -5.80
C VAL A 74 -13.40 -24.70 -5.16
N SER A 75 -13.36 -24.38 -3.87
CA SER A 75 -12.09 -24.32 -3.12
C SER A 75 -11.88 -25.54 -2.24
N GLU A 76 -10.69 -25.67 -1.65
CA GLU A 76 -10.40 -26.72 -0.67
C GLU A 76 -11.29 -26.67 0.57
N LEU A 77 -11.95 -25.52 0.81
CA LEU A 77 -12.94 -25.38 1.89
C LEU A 77 -14.20 -26.21 1.63
N ALA A 78 -14.54 -26.48 0.36
CA ALA A 78 -15.73 -27.24 -0.04
C ALA A 78 -15.59 -28.76 0.06
N LEU A 79 -14.35 -29.27 0.05
CA LEU A 79 -14.07 -30.72 0.00
C LEU A 79 -14.78 -31.55 1.08
N PRO A 80 -14.95 -31.08 2.33
CA PRO A 80 -15.68 -31.83 3.35
C PRO A 80 -17.17 -32.05 3.06
N PHE A 81 -17.75 -31.24 2.16
CA PHE A 81 -19.19 -31.25 1.86
C PHE A 81 -19.50 -31.85 0.49
N MET A 82 -18.47 -32.36 -0.19
CA MET A 82 -18.55 -32.86 -1.55
C MET A 82 -18.14 -34.33 -1.62
N ASP A 83 -18.89 -35.09 -2.42
CA ASP A 83 -18.46 -36.42 -2.84
C ASP A 83 -17.53 -36.28 -4.05
N MET A 84 -16.24 -36.56 -3.84
CA MET A 84 -15.24 -36.50 -4.90
C MET A 84 -15.33 -37.68 -5.87
N SER A 85 -16.01 -38.75 -5.46
CA SER A 85 -16.14 -40.00 -6.21
C SER A 85 -16.91 -39.84 -7.53
N GLN A 86 -17.66 -38.74 -7.68
CA GLN A 86 -18.42 -38.39 -8.88
C GLN A 86 -17.59 -37.76 -10.00
N TYR A 87 -16.33 -37.39 -9.73
CA TYR A 87 -15.45 -36.74 -10.71
C TYR A 87 -14.35 -37.68 -11.20
N ASN A 88 -14.23 -37.82 -12.52
CA ASN A 88 -13.17 -38.60 -13.17
C ASN A 88 -11.83 -37.86 -13.23
N SER A 89 -11.86 -36.53 -13.08
CA SER A 89 -10.71 -35.63 -13.16
C SER A 89 -10.85 -34.49 -12.15
N CYS A 90 -9.73 -34.13 -11.53
CA CYS A 90 -9.62 -33.00 -10.61
C CYS A 90 -8.42 -32.14 -11.01
N VAL A 91 -8.65 -30.87 -11.30
CA VAL A 91 -7.59 -29.92 -11.63
C VAL A 91 -7.42 -28.95 -10.47
N VAL A 92 -6.25 -28.98 -9.84
CA VAL A 92 -5.90 -28.04 -8.79
C VAL A 92 -5.27 -26.80 -9.42
N VAL A 93 -5.80 -25.63 -9.10
CA VAL A 93 -5.37 -24.35 -9.67
C VAL A 93 -5.06 -23.32 -8.59
N ASP A 94 -4.08 -22.48 -8.87
CA ASP A 94 -3.70 -21.33 -8.07
C ASP A 94 -3.17 -20.20 -8.96
N GLU A 95 -3.11 -18.95 -8.48
CA GLU A 95 -2.54 -17.87 -9.30
C GLU A 95 -1.04 -18.08 -9.51
N ALA A 96 -0.34 -18.63 -8.53
CA ALA A 96 1.09 -18.88 -8.62
C ALA A 96 1.56 -19.95 -7.65
N ILE A 97 2.64 -20.63 -8.00
CA ILE A 97 3.40 -21.48 -7.08
C ILE A 97 4.82 -20.94 -6.92
N TYR A 98 5.12 -20.31 -5.78
CA TYR A 98 6.48 -19.86 -5.45
C TYR A 98 7.29 -20.99 -4.81
N HIS A 99 7.02 -21.33 -3.55
CA HIS A 99 7.71 -22.43 -2.84
C HIS A 99 6.96 -23.76 -2.96
N GLY A 100 5.64 -23.71 -3.10
CA GLY A 100 4.80 -24.89 -3.28
C GLY A 100 4.21 -25.52 -2.03
N THR A 101 4.45 -24.99 -0.82
CA THR A 101 3.88 -25.57 0.41
C THR A 101 2.34 -25.60 0.38
N THR A 102 1.68 -24.47 0.13
CA THR A 102 0.21 -24.38 0.06
C THR A 102 -0.35 -25.28 -1.04
N PHE A 103 0.27 -25.24 -2.22
CA PHE A 103 -0.18 -26.02 -3.37
C PHE A 103 -0.02 -27.53 -3.12
N SER A 104 1.12 -27.96 -2.59
CA SER A 104 1.39 -29.35 -2.23
C SER A 104 0.45 -29.87 -1.15
N LYS A 105 0.05 -29.01 -0.20
CA LYS A 105 -0.93 -29.32 0.83
C LYS A 105 -2.29 -29.67 0.20
N VAL A 106 -2.78 -28.80 -0.68
CA VAL A 106 -4.06 -29.02 -1.37
C VAL A 106 -4.00 -30.22 -2.32
N LEU A 107 -2.89 -30.42 -3.04
CA LEU A 107 -2.68 -31.64 -3.84
C LEU A 107 -2.74 -32.91 -2.98
N SER A 108 -2.08 -32.91 -1.81
CA SER A 108 -2.10 -34.04 -0.88
C SER A 108 -3.53 -34.38 -0.45
N ILE A 109 -4.32 -33.36 -0.10
CA ILE A 109 -5.74 -33.54 0.24
C ILE A 109 -6.52 -34.06 -0.98
N ALA A 110 -6.34 -33.47 -2.15
CA ALA A 110 -7.07 -33.88 -3.35
C ALA A 110 -6.79 -35.35 -3.72
N HIS A 111 -5.54 -35.80 -3.59
CA HIS A 111 -5.18 -37.20 -3.80
C HIS A 111 -5.78 -38.15 -2.76
N SER A 112 -5.86 -37.74 -1.48
CA SER A 112 -6.36 -38.62 -0.42
C SER A 112 -7.86 -38.89 -0.53
N ILE A 113 -8.64 -37.93 -1.04
CA ILE A 113 -10.10 -38.03 -1.16
C ILE A 113 -10.59 -38.49 -2.53
N SER A 114 -9.72 -38.53 -3.54
CA SER A 114 -10.08 -38.96 -4.90
C SER A 114 -9.96 -40.48 -5.04
N LYS A 115 -10.67 -41.07 -6.03
CA LYS A 115 -10.48 -42.48 -6.38
C LYS A 115 -9.08 -42.69 -6.96
N GLU A 116 -8.52 -43.89 -6.85
CA GLU A 116 -7.23 -44.23 -7.45
C GLU A 116 -7.19 -43.95 -8.97
N GLU A 117 -8.32 -44.06 -9.65
CA GLU A 117 -8.47 -43.83 -11.09
C GLU A 117 -8.66 -42.35 -11.47
N THR A 118 -8.93 -41.46 -10.50
CA THR A 118 -9.16 -40.04 -10.76
C THR A 118 -7.84 -39.36 -11.14
N ASP A 119 -7.83 -38.69 -12.29
CA ASP A 119 -6.66 -37.92 -12.74
C ASP A 119 -6.59 -36.57 -11.99
N VAL A 120 -5.66 -36.46 -11.05
CA VAL A 120 -5.39 -35.22 -10.28
C VAL A 120 -4.22 -34.48 -10.93
N MET A 121 -4.52 -33.30 -11.48
CA MET A 121 -3.60 -32.47 -12.24
C MET A 121 -3.29 -31.16 -11.52
N ALA A 122 -2.03 -30.74 -11.52
CA ALA A 122 -1.62 -29.40 -11.09
C ALA A 122 -1.57 -28.46 -12.31
N TYR A 123 -2.39 -27.41 -12.30
CA TYR A 123 -2.52 -26.43 -13.40
C TYR A 123 -2.43 -24.98 -12.89
N PRO A 124 -1.32 -24.58 -12.26
CA PRO A 124 -1.13 -23.20 -11.82
C PRO A 124 -0.99 -22.25 -13.02
N LEU A 125 -1.37 -20.99 -12.84
CA LEU A 125 -1.16 -19.96 -13.86
C LEU A 125 0.35 -19.71 -14.09
N VAL A 126 1.11 -19.50 -13.01
CA VAL A 126 2.58 -19.42 -13.08
C VAL A 126 3.26 -20.22 -11.96
N MET A 127 4.57 -20.46 -12.10
CA MET A 127 5.39 -21.01 -11.02
C MET A 127 6.84 -20.53 -11.08
N THR A 128 7.54 -20.59 -9.94
CA THR A 128 9.00 -20.41 -9.90
C THR A 128 9.72 -21.76 -10.02
N SER A 129 11.05 -21.72 -10.15
CA SER A 129 11.85 -22.95 -10.18
C SER A 129 11.92 -23.66 -8.82
N GLU A 130 11.76 -22.95 -7.72
CA GLU A 130 11.84 -23.52 -6.36
C GLU A 130 10.70 -24.51 -6.11
N ALA A 131 9.50 -24.21 -6.63
CA ALA A 131 8.34 -25.10 -6.58
C ALA A 131 8.59 -26.50 -7.20
N LEU A 132 9.53 -26.63 -8.14
CA LEU A 132 9.87 -27.91 -8.77
C LEU A 132 10.62 -28.87 -7.84
N ALA A 133 11.16 -28.39 -6.72
CA ALA A 133 11.77 -29.25 -5.70
C ALA A 133 10.74 -30.14 -5.02
N ASN A 134 9.44 -29.77 -5.05
CA ASN A 134 8.37 -30.58 -4.50
C ASN A 134 7.96 -31.70 -5.48
N ASN A 135 8.24 -32.95 -5.09
CA ASN A 135 7.95 -34.14 -5.91
C ASN A 135 6.47 -34.33 -6.23
N ASN A 136 5.54 -33.92 -5.35
CA ASN A 136 4.10 -34.07 -5.59
C ASN A 136 3.66 -33.12 -6.70
N ILE A 137 4.10 -31.85 -6.63
CA ILE A 137 3.87 -30.86 -7.69
C ILE A 137 4.51 -31.35 -8.98
N LEU A 138 5.79 -31.72 -8.94
CA LEU A 138 6.51 -32.15 -10.14
C LEU A 138 5.78 -33.29 -10.84
N LYS A 139 5.26 -34.30 -10.14
CA LYS A 139 4.60 -35.46 -10.75
C LYS A 139 3.29 -35.14 -11.45
N THR A 140 2.48 -34.24 -10.90
CA THR A 140 1.13 -33.90 -11.40
C THR A 140 1.08 -32.63 -12.26
N LEU A 141 2.19 -31.90 -12.33
CA LEU A 141 2.29 -30.65 -13.09
C LEU A 141 2.02 -30.86 -14.58
N THR A 142 1.12 -30.02 -15.08
CA THR A 142 0.76 -29.87 -16.49
C THR A 142 1.46 -28.64 -17.11
N THR A 143 1.05 -28.20 -18.30
CA THR A 143 1.62 -27.01 -18.93
C THR A 143 1.37 -25.76 -18.11
N THR A 144 2.42 -24.98 -17.82
CA THR A 144 2.36 -23.71 -17.09
C THR A 144 3.48 -22.76 -17.56
N THR A 145 3.48 -21.53 -17.06
CA THR A 145 4.49 -20.51 -17.34
C THR A 145 5.44 -20.36 -16.16
N ARG A 146 6.74 -20.32 -16.43
CA ARG A 146 7.75 -20.02 -15.40
C ARG A 146 7.94 -18.52 -15.25
N ILE A 147 8.01 -18.07 -14.00
CA ILE A 147 8.43 -16.73 -13.59
C ILE A 147 9.72 -16.82 -12.78
N ASP A 148 10.58 -15.79 -12.87
CA ASP A 148 11.79 -15.71 -12.06
C ASP A 148 11.50 -14.99 -10.73
N LYS A 149 12.38 -15.20 -9.74
CA LYS A 149 12.18 -14.68 -8.37
C LYS A 149 12.06 -13.16 -8.35
N SER A 150 12.80 -12.47 -9.21
CA SER A 150 12.78 -11.01 -9.36
C SER A 150 11.42 -10.45 -9.79
N ASP A 151 10.59 -11.27 -10.43
CA ASP A 151 9.34 -10.85 -11.05
C ASP A 151 8.10 -11.12 -10.18
N ILE A 152 8.28 -11.83 -9.06
CA ILE A 152 7.20 -12.22 -8.14
C ILE A 152 6.40 -11.00 -7.68
N HIS A 153 7.08 -9.91 -7.30
CA HIS A 153 6.42 -8.73 -6.73
C HIS A 153 5.52 -8.03 -7.77
N PHE A 154 6.00 -7.86 -9.00
CA PHE A 154 5.20 -7.32 -10.10
C PHE A 154 3.98 -8.21 -10.39
N PHE A 155 4.20 -9.52 -10.46
CA PHE A 155 3.12 -10.48 -10.74
C PHE A 155 2.01 -10.40 -9.68
N ILE A 156 2.35 -10.45 -8.39
CA ILE A 156 1.37 -10.42 -7.30
C ILE A 156 0.58 -9.10 -7.30
N ASP A 157 1.28 -7.97 -7.39
CA ASP A 157 0.64 -6.64 -7.40
C ASP A 157 -0.37 -6.53 -8.55
N THR A 158 0.02 -7.02 -9.73
CA THR A 158 -0.84 -7.00 -10.92
C THR A 158 -2.06 -7.90 -10.75
N ILE A 159 -1.89 -9.15 -10.31
CA ILE A 159 -3.01 -10.09 -10.09
C ILE A 159 -3.99 -9.55 -9.05
N ILE A 160 -3.50 -9.00 -7.93
CA ILE A 160 -4.36 -8.39 -6.90
C ILE A 160 -5.16 -7.22 -7.48
N SER A 161 -4.52 -6.39 -8.32
CA SER A 161 -5.21 -5.26 -8.95
C SER A 161 -6.37 -5.68 -9.87
N LYS A 162 -6.32 -6.89 -10.46
CA LYS A 162 -7.44 -7.44 -11.24
C LYS A 162 -8.68 -7.64 -10.40
N PHE A 163 -8.52 -8.09 -9.15
CA PHE A 163 -9.65 -8.37 -8.26
C PHE A 163 -10.40 -7.09 -7.85
N LEU A 164 -9.72 -5.94 -7.82
CA LEU A 164 -10.36 -4.64 -7.56
C LEU A 164 -11.49 -4.34 -8.56
N THR A 165 -11.38 -4.84 -9.80
CA THR A 165 -12.38 -4.66 -10.85
C THR A 165 -13.65 -5.51 -10.66
N LEU A 166 -13.66 -6.46 -9.72
CA LEU A 166 -14.84 -7.30 -9.44
C LEU A 166 -15.89 -6.56 -8.61
N GLY A 167 -15.50 -5.50 -7.89
CA GLY A 167 -16.36 -4.76 -6.97
C GLY A 167 -16.80 -5.57 -5.76
N LYS A 168 -15.95 -6.47 -5.27
CA LYS A 168 -16.14 -7.30 -4.08
C LYS A 168 -14.78 -7.82 -3.58
N PRO A 169 -14.65 -8.30 -2.34
CA PRO A 169 -13.35 -8.72 -1.83
C PRO A 169 -12.91 -10.01 -2.51
N TYR A 170 -11.59 -10.21 -2.62
CA TYR A 170 -11.09 -11.51 -3.07
C TYR A 170 -11.14 -12.57 -1.94
N ASP A 171 -11.40 -12.13 -0.70
CA ASP A 171 -11.84 -12.98 0.41
C ASP A 171 -13.14 -13.72 0.05
N ILE A 172 -13.19 -15.03 0.33
CA ILE A 172 -14.38 -15.88 0.07
C ILE A 172 -15.03 -16.45 1.34
N GLU A 173 -14.48 -16.18 2.54
CA GLU A 173 -14.92 -16.86 3.79
C GLU A 173 -16.08 -16.16 4.50
N TYR A 174 -16.52 -15.00 4.00
CA TYR A 174 -17.53 -14.17 4.64
C TYR A 174 -18.77 -14.03 3.74
N PRO A 175 -19.96 -13.87 4.32
CA PRO A 175 -21.17 -13.64 3.57
C PRO A 175 -21.11 -12.32 2.80
N ILE A 176 -21.49 -12.40 1.53
CA ILE A 176 -21.62 -11.24 0.64
C ILE A 176 -23.09 -11.08 0.28
N SER A 177 -23.69 -10.00 0.75
CA SER A 177 -25.03 -9.57 0.42
C SER A 177 -24.99 -8.59 -0.74
N TYR A 178 -25.70 -8.90 -1.82
CA TYR A 178 -25.74 -8.12 -3.04
C TYR A 178 -27.05 -7.35 -3.15
N ILE A 179 -26.97 -6.11 -3.62
CA ILE A 179 -28.14 -5.31 -3.99
C ILE A 179 -27.81 -4.46 -5.22
N ASP A 180 -28.77 -4.37 -6.15
CA ASP A 180 -28.66 -3.50 -7.31
C ASP A 180 -29.36 -2.17 -7.03
N LEU A 181 -28.68 -1.07 -7.36
CA LEU A 181 -29.19 0.28 -7.24
C LEU A 181 -29.68 0.80 -8.60
N ASN A 182 -30.48 1.86 -8.56
CA ASN A 182 -30.98 2.56 -9.73
C ASN A 182 -29.95 3.53 -10.34
N CYS A 183 -28.77 3.67 -9.74
CA CYS A 183 -27.69 4.56 -10.17
C CYS A 183 -26.31 3.94 -9.88
N GLU A 184 -25.27 4.49 -10.51
CA GLU A 184 -23.89 4.10 -10.19
C GLU A 184 -23.48 4.61 -8.80
N VAL A 185 -22.80 3.76 -8.05
CA VAL A 185 -22.35 4.07 -6.70
C VAL A 185 -21.08 4.92 -6.76
N ASN A 186 -21.16 6.17 -6.29
CA ASN A 186 -20.02 7.07 -6.13
C ASN A 186 -19.77 7.42 -4.65
N GLU A 187 -18.75 8.24 -4.38
CA GLU A 187 -18.34 8.60 -3.02
C GLU A 187 -19.41 9.37 -2.25
N ASP A 188 -20.10 10.32 -2.89
CA ASP A 188 -21.16 11.11 -2.27
C ASP A 188 -22.36 10.23 -1.86
N ILE A 189 -22.77 9.31 -2.75
CA ILE A 189 -23.85 8.35 -2.49
C ILE A 189 -23.47 7.43 -1.33
N MET A 190 -22.26 6.88 -1.33
CA MET A 190 -21.79 6.02 -0.24
C MET A 190 -21.72 6.75 1.09
N SER A 191 -21.18 7.97 1.11
CA SER A 191 -21.16 8.80 2.31
C SER A 191 -22.56 9.10 2.83
N HIS A 192 -23.52 9.39 1.94
CA HIS A 192 -24.92 9.57 2.33
C HIS A 192 -25.50 8.31 2.97
N ILE A 193 -25.37 7.15 2.30
CA ILE A 193 -25.88 5.86 2.81
C ILE A 193 -25.30 5.55 4.21
N LEU A 194 -23.98 5.68 4.39
CA LEU A 194 -23.30 5.34 5.64
C LEU A 194 -23.63 6.33 6.77
N ASN A 195 -23.80 7.62 6.47
CA ASN A 195 -24.24 8.62 7.44
C ASN A 195 -25.70 8.38 7.88
N THR A 196 -26.59 8.07 6.94
CA THR A 196 -28.01 7.77 7.22
C THR A 196 -28.13 6.49 8.04
N MET A 197 -27.43 5.42 7.62
CA MET A 197 -27.34 4.17 8.39
C MET A 197 -26.85 4.43 9.81
N GLY A 198 -25.79 5.23 9.96
CA GLY A 198 -25.25 5.53 11.28
C GLY A 198 -26.22 6.26 12.19
N SER A 199 -26.99 7.21 11.64
CA SER A 199 -28.04 7.93 12.38
C SER A 199 -29.15 7.00 12.88
N HIS A 200 -29.57 6.05 12.05
CA HIS A 200 -30.56 5.03 12.45
C HIS A 200 -30.04 4.14 13.58
N GLU A 201 -28.77 3.72 13.48
CA GLU A 201 -28.14 2.82 14.46
C GLU A 201 -27.90 3.50 15.82
N THR A 202 -27.48 4.77 15.83
CA THR A 202 -27.38 5.60 17.05
C THR A 202 -28.71 5.62 17.81
N ILE A 203 -29.83 5.87 17.11
CA ILE A 203 -31.17 5.89 17.71
C ILE A 203 -31.59 4.50 18.19
N ARG A 204 -31.42 3.48 17.34
CA ARG A 204 -31.87 2.10 17.61
C ARG A 204 -31.16 1.47 18.79
N HIS A 205 -29.85 1.71 18.94
CA HIS A 205 -29.02 1.11 19.97
C HIS A 205 -28.74 2.03 21.16
N ASN A 206 -29.21 3.29 21.12
CA ASN A 206 -28.96 4.31 22.13
C ASN A 206 -27.46 4.44 22.44
N VAL A 207 -26.67 4.63 21.39
CA VAL A 207 -25.21 4.83 21.42
C VAL A 207 -24.86 6.22 20.90
N GLY A 208 -23.68 6.73 21.20
CA GLY A 208 -23.22 8.03 20.70
C GLY A 208 -22.91 8.00 19.20
N LEU A 209 -22.79 9.17 18.58
CA LEU A 209 -22.35 9.28 17.18
C LEU A 209 -20.86 8.88 17.03
N GLU A 210 -20.07 9.08 18.08
CA GLU A 210 -18.68 8.66 18.18
C GLU A 210 -18.49 7.14 18.18
N ASP A 211 -19.54 6.39 18.54
CA ASP A 211 -19.55 4.94 18.60
C ASP A 211 -19.82 4.29 17.24
N VAL A 212 -20.37 5.08 16.32
CA VAL A 212 -20.74 4.69 14.98
C VAL A 212 -19.79 5.38 14.02
N CYS A 213 -18.87 4.62 13.43
CA CYS A 213 -17.88 5.20 12.54
C CYS A 213 -17.68 4.35 11.29
N TYR A 214 -17.34 5.04 10.20
CA TYR A 214 -16.87 4.42 8.98
C TYR A 214 -15.60 5.10 8.48
N PHE A 215 -14.91 4.42 7.57
CA PHE A 215 -13.77 4.94 6.85
C PHE A 215 -13.72 4.35 5.44
N SER A 216 -12.96 4.98 4.56
CA SER A 216 -12.62 4.45 3.25
C SER A 216 -11.17 4.00 3.19
N THR A 217 -10.92 3.00 2.34
CA THR A 217 -9.57 2.57 1.93
C THR A 217 -9.47 2.72 0.41
N LYS A 218 -8.34 3.26 -0.06
CA LYS A 218 -8.05 3.44 -1.48
C LYS A 218 -6.88 2.54 -1.88
N THR A 219 -7.06 1.81 -2.97
CA THR A 219 -6.01 0.97 -3.57
C THR A 219 -5.81 1.38 -5.02
N TYR A 220 -4.61 1.86 -5.33
CA TYR A 220 -4.23 2.27 -6.67
C TYR A 220 -3.88 1.06 -7.54
N SER A 221 -4.46 0.97 -8.73
CA SER A 221 -4.03 0.02 -9.77
C SER A 221 -3.08 0.73 -10.73
N ARG A 222 -1.82 0.32 -10.76
CA ARG A 222 -0.81 0.85 -11.70
C ARG A 222 -1.17 0.61 -13.16
N GLU A 223 -1.69 -0.59 -13.47
CA GLU A 223 -2.13 -0.94 -14.82
C GLU A 223 -3.28 -0.06 -15.30
N MET A 224 -4.30 0.14 -14.46
CA MET A 224 -5.48 0.93 -14.82
C MET A 224 -5.30 2.43 -14.55
N LYS A 225 -4.19 2.81 -13.92
CA LYS A 225 -3.84 4.17 -13.47
C LYS A 225 -4.95 4.90 -12.72
N ARG A 226 -5.65 4.19 -11.81
CA ARG A 226 -6.75 4.75 -11.02
C ARG A 226 -6.88 4.13 -9.64
N ASP A 227 -7.51 4.86 -8.73
CA ASP A 227 -7.89 4.37 -7.41
C ASP A 227 -9.20 3.55 -7.42
N TYR A 228 -9.22 2.52 -6.58
CA TYR A 228 -10.42 1.78 -6.21
C TYR A 228 -10.69 1.99 -4.73
N THR A 229 -11.92 2.40 -4.41
CA THR A 229 -12.33 2.72 -3.04
C THR A 229 -13.22 1.62 -2.48
N SER A 230 -12.93 1.15 -1.27
CA SER A 230 -13.86 0.37 -0.45
C SER A 230 -14.18 1.12 0.84
N TYR A 231 -15.39 0.92 1.37
CA TYR A 231 -15.83 1.56 2.61
C TYR A 231 -16.02 0.51 3.69
N THR A 232 -15.78 0.89 4.93
CA THR A 232 -15.93 -0.01 6.08
C THR A 232 -16.66 0.71 7.19
N TYR A 233 -17.74 0.12 7.67
CA TYR A 233 -18.56 0.60 8.79
C TYR A 233 -18.35 -0.32 9.99
N LEU A 234 -17.89 0.24 11.11
CA LEU A 234 -17.62 -0.51 12.34
C LEU A 234 -18.91 -0.74 13.12
N THR A 235 -19.03 -1.94 13.69
CA THR A 235 -20.28 -2.42 14.31
C THR A 235 -20.05 -2.97 15.72
N ASP A 236 -18.91 -2.65 16.33
CA ASP A 236 -18.54 -3.08 17.68
C ASP A 236 -19.59 -2.71 18.74
N TYR A 237 -20.35 -1.64 18.50
CA TYR A 237 -21.42 -1.19 19.38
C TYR A 237 -22.50 -2.26 19.62
N LEU A 238 -22.70 -3.18 18.66
CA LEU A 238 -23.62 -4.31 18.80
C LEU A 238 -23.24 -5.25 19.96
N TYR A 239 -21.96 -5.29 20.33
CA TYR A 239 -21.39 -6.29 21.24
C TYR A 239 -20.97 -5.75 22.61
N ARG A 240 -21.23 -4.46 22.91
CA ARG A 240 -20.80 -3.81 24.16
C ARG A 240 -21.29 -4.47 25.43
N LYS A 241 -22.51 -5.04 25.39
CA LYS A 241 -23.13 -5.71 26.55
C LYS A 241 -22.70 -7.17 26.71
N ILE A 242 -21.95 -7.71 25.74
CA ILE A 242 -21.49 -9.10 25.74
C ILE A 242 -20.12 -9.17 26.42
N PRO A 243 -19.81 -10.21 27.23
CA PRO A 243 -18.49 -10.42 27.81
C PRO A 243 -17.41 -10.51 26.73
N GLU A 244 -16.22 -9.94 26.97
CA GLU A 244 -15.12 -9.89 25.98
C GLU A 244 -14.74 -11.26 25.43
N SER A 245 -14.74 -12.31 26.27
CA SER A 245 -14.44 -13.70 25.87
C SER A 245 -15.44 -14.32 24.88
N LEU A 246 -16.59 -13.66 24.68
CA LEU A 246 -17.67 -14.09 23.78
C LEU A 246 -17.91 -13.09 22.64
N ARG A 247 -17.11 -12.02 22.57
CA ARG A 247 -17.19 -11.06 21.46
C ARG A 247 -16.48 -11.61 20.23
N PRO A 248 -16.89 -11.20 19.02
CA PRO A 248 -16.07 -11.43 17.84
C PRO A 248 -14.72 -10.70 17.98
N GLU A 249 -13.68 -11.20 17.32
CA GLU A 249 -12.34 -10.60 17.33
C GLU A 249 -12.34 -9.22 16.66
N LEU A 250 -13.18 -9.03 15.64
CA LEU A 250 -13.47 -7.75 15.01
C LEU A 250 -14.90 -7.76 14.49
N SER A 251 -15.50 -6.59 14.25
CA SER A 251 -16.91 -6.50 13.86
C SER A 251 -17.19 -5.35 12.90
N LYS A 252 -17.48 -5.64 11.64
CA LYS A 252 -17.69 -4.61 10.61
C LYS A 252 -18.49 -5.07 9.40
N LEU A 253 -19.05 -4.10 8.68
CA LEU A 253 -19.51 -4.26 7.30
C LEU A 253 -18.53 -3.60 6.35
N ARG A 254 -18.11 -4.30 5.29
CA ARG A 254 -17.31 -3.75 4.19
C ARG A 254 -18.17 -3.61 2.93
N PHE A 255 -18.04 -2.48 2.24
CA PHE A 255 -18.83 -2.12 1.08
C PHE A 255 -17.94 -1.99 -0.15
N PHE A 256 -18.35 -2.63 -1.23
CA PHE A 256 -17.68 -2.60 -2.53
C PHE A 256 -18.71 -2.35 -3.62
N SER A 257 -18.34 -1.59 -4.64
CA SER A 257 -19.25 -1.29 -5.76
C SER A 257 -18.65 -1.64 -7.11
N LYS A 258 -19.53 -1.97 -8.06
CA LYS A 258 -19.21 -2.07 -9.49
C LYS A 258 -20.42 -1.62 -10.30
N GLY A 259 -20.30 -0.48 -10.97
CA GLY A 259 -21.45 0.15 -11.63
C GLY A 259 -22.55 0.44 -10.61
N ASN A 260 -23.74 -0.09 -10.86
CA ASN A 260 -24.91 0.06 -9.98
C ASN A 260 -25.05 -1.04 -8.91
N ARG A 261 -24.17 -2.04 -8.88
CA ARG A 261 -24.23 -3.12 -7.90
C ARG A 261 -23.42 -2.78 -6.66
N LEU A 262 -24.04 -2.90 -5.49
CA LEU A 262 -23.41 -2.78 -4.18
C LEU A 262 -23.27 -4.16 -3.54
N CYS A 263 -22.07 -4.47 -3.07
CA CYS A 263 -21.75 -5.69 -2.33
C CYS A 263 -21.44 -5.31 -0.88
N VAL A 264 -22.12 -5.95 0.06
CA VAL A 264 -21.97 -5.73 1.51
C VAL A 264 -21.46 -7.02 2.14
N VAL A 265 -20.26 -6.93 2.72
CA VAL A 265 -19.56 -8.07 3.31
C VAL A 265 -19.62 -7.93 4.82
N SER A 266 -20.22 -8.90 5.48
CA SER A 266 -20.32 -8.90 6.93
C SER A 266 -19.17 -9.69 7.54
N MET A 267 -18.41 -9.06 8.44
CA MET A 267 -17.23 -9.66 9.06
C MET A 267 -17.35 -9.59 10.58
N SER A 268 -17.64 -10.73 11.20
CA SER A 268 -17.66 -10.92 12.66
C SER A 268 -17.08 -12.29 13.01
N PRO A 269 -15.75 -12.49 12.85
CA PRO A 269 -15.11 -13.75 13.21
C PRO A 269 -15.01 -13.90 14.73
N TYR A 270 -15.48 -15.01 15.25
CA TYR A 270 -15.37 -15.43 16.64
C TYR A 270 -14.25 -16.44 16.84
N ARG A 271 -13.71 -16.46 18.07
CA ARG A 271 -12.87 -17.56 18.57
C ARG A 271 -13.76 -18.75 18.89
N LEU A 272 -13.54 -19.88 18.23
CA LEU A 272 -14.39 -21.07 18.38
C LEU A 272 -13.64 -22.20 19.07
N ASN A 273 -14.09 -22.59 20.26
CA ASN A 273 -13.73 -23.89 20.83
C ASN A 273 -14.37 -25.01 19.99
N GLU A 274 -13.69 -26.14 19.78
CA GLU A 274 -14.26 -27.30 19.07
C GLU A 274 -15.57 -27.82 19.68
N ALA A 275 -15.79 -27.62 20.99
CA ALA A 275 -17.07 -27.92 21.65
C ALA A 275 -18.27 -27.14 21.09
N ASN A 276 -18.04 -26.02 20.40
CA ASN A 276 -19.09 -25.27 19.70
C ASN A 276 -19.48 -25.90 18.35
N LEU A 277 -18.65 -26.81 17.81
CA LEU A 277 -18.83 -27.43 16.50
C LEU A 277 -19.56 -28.77 16.64
N VAL A 278 -20.81 -28.72 17.07
CA VAL A 278 -21.70 -29.88 17.27
C VAL A 278 -22.92 -29.79 16.36
N GLU A 279 -23.50 -30.93 15.98
CA GLU A 279 -24.66 -30.98 15.06
C GLU A 279 -25.83 -30.12 15.53
N HIS A 280 -26.17 -30.24 16.82
CA HIS A 280 -27.21 -29.47 17.48
C HIS A 280 -26.54 -28.45 18.40
N THR A 281 -26.45 -27.21 17.93
CA THR A 281 -25.89 -26.09 18.69
C THR A 281 -27.01 -25.14 19.09
N ASP A 282 -27.00 -24.71 20.36
CA ASP A 282 -27.93 -23.67 20.83
C ASP A 282 -27.46 -22.26 20.42
N VAL A 283 -26.25 -22.12 19.86
CA VAL A 283 -25.67 -20.83 19.43
C VAL A 283 -26.48 -20.24 18.27
N LEU A 284 -26.84 -21.06 17.29
CA LEU A 284 -27.59 -20.66 16.10
C LEU A 284 -29.05 -21.09 16.27
N GLN A 285 -29.98 -20.13 16.19
CA GLN A 285 -31.40 -20.40 16.41
C GLN A 285 -32.19 -20.44 15.09
N GLU A 286 -33.38 -21.04 15.14
CA GLU A 286 -34.35 -21.07 14.04
C GLU A 286 -33.72 -21.53 12.71
N THR A 287 -33.92 -20.81 11.61
CA THR A 287 -33.42 -21.21 10.28
C THR A 287 -31.89 -21.32 10.24
N LEU A 288 -31.16 -20.52 11.01
CA LEU A 288 -29.68 -20.60 11.03
C LEU A 288 -29.22 -21.90 11.69
N GLY A 289 -29.93 -22.36 12.74
CA GLY A 289 -29.70 -23.67 13.35
C GLY A 289 -29.96 -24.81 12.37
N GLU A 290 -31.04 -24.74 11.59
CA GLU A 290 -31.37 -25.74 10.54
C GLU A 290 -30.31 -25.78 9.44
N VAL A 291 -29.83 -24.62 8.98
CA VAL A 291 -28.75 -24.50 7.99
C VAL A 291 -27.46 -25.12 8.53
N TRP A 292 -27.09 -24.82 9.77
CA TRP A 292 -25.91 -25.41 10.40
C TRP A 292 -26.03 -26.92 10.54
N GLN A 293 -27.17 -27.42 11.03
CA GLN A 293 -27.42 -28.85 11.17
C GLN A 293 -27.26 -29.57 9.82
N TYR A 294 -27.78 -28.98 8.74
CA TYR A 294 -27.60 -29.52 7.39
C TYR A 294 -26.12 -29.58 6.97
N ILE A 295 -25.38 -28.48 7.11
CA ILE A 295 -23.95 -28.40 6.77
C ILE A 295 -23.15 -29.43 7.57
N TYR A 296 -23.37 -29.49 8.89
CA TYR A 296 -22.68 -30.41 9.78
C TYR A 296 -22.99 -31.86 9.41
N ALA A 297 -24.26 -32.22 9.26
CA ALA A 297 -24.69 -33.57 8.92
C ALA A 297 -24.13 -34.04 7.58
N VAL A 298 -24.02 -33.16 6.58
CA VAL A 298 -23.36 -33.50 5.31
C VAL A 298 -21.87 -33.80 5.53
N SER A 299 -21.17 -32.96 6.29
CA SER A 299 -19.74 -33.17 6.58
C SER A 299 -19.46 -34.48 7.33
N GLN A 300 -20.39 -34.95 8.16
CA GLN A 300 -20.25 -36.20 8.90
C GLN A 300 -20.56 -37.44 8.05
N LYS A 301 -21.25 -37.28 6.91
CA LYS A 301 -21.61 -38.40 6.02
C LYS A 301 -20.60 -38.61 4.89
N LEU A 302 -19.84 -37.59 4.53
CA LEU A 302 -18.91 -37.63 3.41
C LEU A 302 -17.46 -37.77 3.90
N ASN A 303 -16.66 -38.53 3.14
CA ASN A 303 -15.22 -38.68 3.33
C ASN A 303 -14.85 -39.10 4.77
N THR A 304 -15.63 -39.99 5.39
CA THR A 304 -15.44 -40.44 6.78
C THR A 304 -14.26 -41.37 6.97
N ASP A 305 -13.91 -42.12 5.91
CA ASP A 305 -12.90 -43.18 5.98
C ASP A 305 -11.49 -42.67 5.60
N ILE A 306 -11.34 -41.36 5.43
CA ILE A 306 -10.08 -40.73 5.00
C ILE A 306 -9.20 -40.46 6.21
N ASP A 307 -8.17 -41.29 6.41
CA ASP A 307 -7.15 -41.13 7.45
C ASP A 307 -5.97 -40.29 6.94
N ASN A 308 -6.22 -39.01 6.68
CA ASN A 308 -5.20 -38.03 6.30
C ASN A 308 -5.27 -36.83 7.25
N GLU A 309 -4.20 -36.60 8.02
CA GLU A 309 -4.14 -35.55 9.06
C GLU A 309 -4.49 -34.16 8.49
N GLU A 310 -3.98 -33.82 7.31
CA GLU A 310 -4.23 -32.51 6.70
C GLU A 310 -5.67 -32.37 6.19
N PHE A 311 -6.28 -33.45 5.67
CA PHE A 311 -7.71 -33.44 5.35
C PHE A 311 -8.56 -33.29 6.62
N CYS A 312 -8.22 -33.98 7.71
CA CYS A 312 -8.91 -33.85 9.00
C CYS A 312 -8.82 -32.41 9.53
N TYR A 313 -7.64 -31.79 9.47
CA TYR A 313 -7.45 -30.39 9.84
C TYR A 313 -8.28 -29.47 8.94
N GLN A 314 -8.24 -29.68 7.61
CA GLN A 314 -9.00 -28.89 6.64
C GLN A 314 -10.52 -29.04 6.85
N LYS A 315 -11.02 -30.24 7.17
CA LYS A 315 -12.43 -30.50 7.49
C LYS A 315 -12.90 -29.68 8.69
N ARG A 316 -12.12 -29.67 9.77
CA ARG A 316 -12.41 -28.84 10.96
C ARG A 316 -12.35 -27.36 10.63
N LYS A 317 -11.32 -26.92 9.89
CA LYS A 317 -11.19 -25.53 9.42
C LYS A 317 -12.40 -25.09 8.59
N SER A 318 -12.89 -25.92 7.66
CA SER A 318 -14.08 -25.61 6.86
C SER A 318 -15.34 -25.44 7.71
N LEU A 319 -15.54 -26.28 8.73
CA LEU A 319 -16.65 -26.13 9.68
C LEU A 319 -16.54 -24.83 10.51
N VAL A 320 -15.34 -24.47 10.95
CA VAL A 320 -15.05 -23.19 11.64
C VAL A 320 -15.35 -22.00 10.75
N VAL A 321 -14.96 -22.06 9.48
CA VAL A 321 -15.28 -21.02 8.48
C VAL A 321 -16.80 -20.91 8.32
N MET A 322 -17.53 -22.02 8.17
CA MET A 322 -18.98 -21.99 8.00
C MET A 322 -19.73 -21.51 9.24
N MET A 323 -19.30 -21.89 10.45
CA MET A 323 -19.89 -21.36 11.68
C MET A 323 -19.70 -19.83 11.75
N ASN A 324 -18.49 -19.35 11.48
CA ASN A 324 -18.22 -17.91 11.45
C ASN A 324 -18.94 -17.18 10.30
N TYR A 325 -19.16 -17.83 9.16
CA TYR A 325 -19.96 -17.32 8.06
C TYR A 325 -21.41 -17.08 8.52
N LEU A 326 -22.03 -18.04 9.21
CA LEU A 326 -23.40 -17.92 9.72
C LEU A 326 -23.52 -16.87 10.84
N LEU A 327 -22.53 -16.80 11.74
CA LEU A 327 -22.46 -15.75 12.77
C LEU A 327 -22.32 -14.35 12.15
N SER A 328 -21.50 -14.21 11.11
CA SER A 328 -21.35 -12.96 10.36
C SER A 328 -22.62 -12.63 9.56
N PHE A 329 -23.35 -13.64 9.06
CA PHE A 329 -24.62 -13.42 8.38
C PHE A 329 -25.70 -12.95 9.36
N ALA A 330 -25.73 -13.47 10.58
CA ALA A 330 -26.64 -12.98 11.63
C ALA A 330 -26.36 -11.51 12.00
N GLN A 331 -25.09 -11.10 12.06
CA GLN A 331 -24.71 -9.68 12.21
C GLN A 331 -25.28 -8.83 11.07
N PHE A 332 -25.20 -9.30 9.81
CA PHE A 332 -25.80 -8.60 8.68
C PHE A 332 -27.32 -8.45 8.85
N GLN A 333 -28.02 -9.50 9.28
CA GLN A 333 -29.47 -9.45 9.51
C GLN A 333 -29.84 -8.42 10.58
N ALA A 334 -29.05 -8.31 11.65
CA ALA A 334 -29.29 -7.30 12.69
C ALA A 334 -29.25 -5.85 12.14
N LEU A 335 -28.43 -5.61 11.11
CA LEU A 335 -28.21 -4.31 10.48
C LEU A 335 -29.04 -4.10 9.19
N LYS A 336 -29.66 -5.16 8.65
CA LYS A 336 -30.29 -5.18 7.33
C LYS A 336 -31.37 -4.10 7.21
N SER A 337 -32.23 -3.95 8.20
CA SER A 337 -33.32 -2.96 8.13
C SER A 337 -32.79 -1.52 8.10
N SER A 338 -31.85 -1.17 8.98
CA SER A 338 -31.23 0.16 9.01
C SER A 338 -30.51 0.49 7.71
N LEU A 339 -29.87 -0.50 7.08
CA LEU A 339 -29.24 -0.36 5.78
C LEU A 339 -30.27 -0.25 4.63
N LYS A 340 -31.38 -1.00 4.66
CA LYS A 340 -32.45 -0.86 3.67
C LYS A 340 -33.11 0.51 3.74
N ASP A 341 -33.34 1.02 4.95
CA ASP A 341 -33.89 2.37 5.15
C ASP A 341 -32.93 3.43 4.60
N ALA A 342 -31.62 3.27 4.80
CA ALA A 342 -30.60 4.16 4.22
C ALA A 342 -30.47 4.06 2.68
N LEU A 343 -30.94 2.97 2.09
CA LEU A 343 -30.91 2.71 0.65
C LEU A 343 -32.25 3.02 -0.06
N ALA A 344 -33.28 3.43 0.66
CA ALA A 344 -34.65 3.56 0.15
C ALA A 344 -34.76 4.51 -1.07
N ASP A 345 -33.92 5.56 -1.12
CA ASP A 345 -33.88 6.51 -2.24
C ASP A 345 -33.21 5.94 -3.50
N TYR A 346 -32.43 4.87 -3.37
CA TYR A 346 -31.58 4.33 -4.43
C TYR A 346 -32.06 2.99 -4.99
N THR A 347 -32.91 2.26 -4.27
CA THR A 347 -33.42 0.96 -4.71
C THR A 347 -34.70 0.57 -3.99
N SER A 348 -35.57 -0.18 -4.67
CA SER A 348 -36.69 -0.90 -4.07
C SER A 348 -36.42 -2.40 -3.94
N GLY A 349 -35.22 -2.85 -4.31
CA GLY A 349 -34.81 -4.25 -4.26
C GLY A 349 -34.59 -4.77 -2.84
N ASP A 350 -34.33 -6.07 -2.73
CA ASP A 350 -33.84 -6.68 -1.49
C ASP A 350 -32.44 -7.24 -1.69
N PHE A 351 -31.75 -7.44 -0.56
CA PHE A 351 -30.47 -8.11 -0.53
C PHE A 351 -30.63 -9.60 -0.85
N HIS A 352 -29.65 -10.14 -1.58
CA HIS A 352 -29.54 -11.58 -1.81
C HIS A 352 -28.11 -12.08 -1.63
N ILE A 353 -27.98 -13.36 -1.32
CA ILE A 353 -26.73 -14.12 -1.30
C ILE A 353 -26.59 -14.89 -2.63
N SER A 354 -25.41 -14.83 -3.21
CA SER A 354 -25.07 -15.51 -4.45
C SER A 354 -24.72 -16.99 -4.20
N GLU A 355 -25.38 -17.89 -4.94
CA GLU A 355 -25.04 -19.33 -4.96
C GLU A 355 -23.57 -19.56 -5.32
N LEU A 356 -23.03 -18.78 -6.26
CA LEU A 356 -21.65 -18.95 -6.74
C LEU A 356 -20.61 -18.76 -5.63
N ASP A 357 -20.81 -17.80 -4.72
CA ASP A 357 -19.86 -17.56 -3.64
C ASP A 357 -19.91 -18.70 -2.60
N LEU A 358 -21.09 -19.27 -2.35
CA LEU A 358 -21.27 -20.43 -1.47
C LEU A 358 -20.75 -21.73 -2.10
N ASN A 359 -20.80 -21.87 -3.42
CA ASN A 359 -20.24 -23.03 -4.12
C ASN A 359 -18.73 -23.16 -3.86
N TYR A 360 -18.01 -22.05 -3.72
CA TYR A 360 -16.59 -22.09 -3.35
C TYR A 360 -16.34 -22.69 -1.96
N LEU A 361 -17.29 -22.57 -1.04
CA LEU A 361 -17.17 -23.00 0.36
C LEU A 361 -17.81 -24.37 0.65
N LEU A 362 -18.84 -24.75 -0.10
CA LEU A 362 -19.70 -25.90 0.20
C LEU A 362 -19.86 -26.87 -0.99
N GLY A 363 -19.41 -26.48 -2.19
CA GLY A 363 -19.70 -27.18 -3.43
C GLY A 363 -21.11 -26.89 -3.94
N GLU A 364 -21.39 -27.23 -5.20
CA GLU A 364 -22.60 -26.74 -5.89
C GLU A 364 -23.92 -27.17 -5.24
N ARG A 365 -24.05 -28.44 -4.87
CA ARG A 365 -25.30 -28.97 -4.32
C ARG A 365 -25.63 -28.36 -2.95
N VAL A 366 -24.64 -28.38 -2.05
CA VAL A 366 -24.81 -27.90 -0.67
C VAL A 366 -24.84 -26.37 -0.66
N GLY A 367 -23.99 -25.73 -1.46
CA GLY A 367 -23.94 -24.28 -1.63
C GLY A 367 -25.26 -23.70 -2.10
N LYS A 368 -25.90 -24.31 -3.11
CA LYS A 368 -27.24 -23.92 -3.57
C LYS A 368 -28.30 -24.04 -2.48
N GLU A 369 -28.42 -25.20 -1.83
CA GLU A 369 -29.41 -25.43 -0.77
C GLU A 369 -29.23 -24.43 0.39
N VAL A 370 -27.98 -24.14 0.78
CA VAL A 370 -27.69 -23.15 1.81
C VAL A 370 -28.02 -21.73 1.34
N ALA A 371 -27.70 -21.36 0.09
CA ALA A 371 -28.05 -20.06 -0.47
C ALA A 371 -29.56 -19.83 -0.46
N ASP A 372 -30.33 -20.82 -0.92
CA ASP A 372 -31.80 -20.79 -0.94
C ASP A 372 -32.37 -20.58 0.46
N LYS A 373 -31.87 -21.33 1.46
CA LYS A 373 -32.29 -21.16 2.86
C LYS A 373 -31.92 -19.79 3.41
N LEU A 374 -30.70 -19.31 3.18
CA LEU A 374 -30.24 -18.02 3.68
C LEU A 374 -31.01 -16.84 3.05
N ASN A 375 -31.39 -16.94 1.78
CA ASN A 375 -32.22 -15.93 1.11
C ASN A 375 -33.67 -15.90 1.63
N GLN A 376 -34.12 -16.94 2.34
CA GLN A 376 -35.45 -17.03 2.97
C GLN A 376 -35.43 -16.65 4.46
N VAL A 377 -34.27 -16.39 5.05
CA VAL A 377 -34.11 -15.99 6.45
C VAL A 377 -34.82 -14.66 6.71
N SER A 378 -35.68 -14.64 7.73
CA SER A 378 -36.33 -13.41 8.23
C SER A 378 -35.47 -12.68 9.27
N ASP A 379 -35.75 -11.39 9.49
CA ASP A 379 -35.04 -10.53 10.46
C ASP A 379 -35.13 -11.02 11.92
N LYS A 380 -35.96 -12.03 12.23
CA LYS A 380 -36.15 -12.59 13.58
C LYS A 380 -35.14 -13.68 13.96
N ASN A 381 -34.36 -14.19 13.00
CA ASN A 381 -33.37 -15.23 13.27
C ASN A 381 -32.23 -14.67 14.14
N GLY A 382 -32.08 -15.24 15.34
CA GLY A 382 -31.13 -14.77 16.37
C GLY A 382 -29.92 -15.68 16.59
N VAL A 383 -28.92 -15.14 17.29
CA VAL A 383 -27.77 -15.88 17.83
C VAL A 383 -27.82 -15.82 19.35
N ASN A 384 -27.76 -16.97 20.01
CA ASN A 384 -27.66 -17.06 21.46
C ASN A 384 -26.19 -17.19 21.88
N LEU A 385 -25.49 -16.06 21.95
CA LEU A 385 -24.08 -16.03 22.34
C LEU A 385 -23.82 -16.52 23.77
N ALA A 386 -24.84 -16.58 24.63
CA ALA A 386 -24.70 -17.15 25.98
C ALA A 386 -24.54 -18.68 25.95
N ALA A 387 -24.96 -19.35 24.88
CA ALA A 387 -24.73 -20.79 24.68
C ALA A 387 -23.33 -21.11 24.15
N MET A 388 -22.56 -20.11 23.75
CA MET A 388 -21.23 -20.30 23.19
C MET A 388 -20.22 -20.63 24.29
N VAL A 389 -19.41 -21.67 24.08
CA VAL A 389 -18.30 -22.04 24.96
C VAL A 389 -17.14 -21.08 24.72
N PRO A 390 -16.80 -20.21 25.70
CA PRO A 390 -15.69 -19.27 25.57
C PRO A 390 -14.34 -19.99 25.50
N ALA A 391 -13.45 -19.48 24.68
CA ALA A 391 -12.08 -19.97 24.59
C ALA A 391 -11.18 -19.23 25.59
N TYR A 392 -11.20 -19.65 26.86
CA TYR A 392 -10.31 -19.10 27.88
C TYR A 392 -8.86 -19.59 27.68
N MET A 393 -7.88 -18.72 27.96
CA MET A 393 -6.44 -19.03 27.97
C MET A 393 -5.77 -19.30 26.60
N VAL A 394 -6.37 -18.85 25.50
CA VAL A 394 -5.73 -18.86 24.16
C VAL A 394 -4.68 -17.75 24.10
N GLU A 395 -3.48 -18.06 23.59
CA GLU A 395 -2.52 -17.00 23.29
C GLU A 395 -3.01 -16.18 22.10
N ASP A 396 -3.04 -14.85 22.23
CA ASP A 396 -3.51 -13.96 21.16
C ASP A 396 -2.59 -13.97 19.92
N SER A 397 -1.41 -14.59 19.98
CA SER A 397 -0.43 -14.69 18.91
C SER A 397 0.12 -16.09 18.81
N VAL A 398 0.29 -16.62 17.59
CA VAL A 398 0.93 -17.91 17.35
C VAL A 398 2.16 -17.66 16.49
N ILE A 399 3.34 -17.59 17.09
CA ILE A 399 4.62 -17.46 16.39
C ILE A 399 5.50 -18.64 16.77
N PRO A 400 6.04 -19.41 15.80
CA PRO A 400 6.88 -20.56 16.13
C PRO A 400 8.09 -20.14 16.97
N LEU A 401 8.41 -20.95 17.99
CA LEU A 401 9.41 -20.60 19.01
C LEU A 401 10.75 -20.19 18.40
N LEU A 402 11.18 -20.89 17.35
CA LEU A 402 12.43 -20.66 16.63
C LEU A 402 12.55 -19.23 16.07
N TYR A 403 11.45 -18.63 15.66
CA TYR A 403 11.42 -17.29 15.03
C TYR A 403 10.93 -16.19 15.97
N SER A 404 10.41 -16.55 17.14
CA SER A 404 9.76 -15.62 18.07
C SER A 404 10.69 -14.50 18.56
N HIS A 405 11.96 -14.80 18.86
CA HIS A 405 12.92 -13.81 19.34
C HIS A 405 13.39 -12.86 18.21
N PRO A 406 13.86 -13.35 17.03
CA PRO A 406 14.16 -12.48 15.90
C PRO A 406 13.00 -11.57 15.50
N TYR A 407 11.79 -12.12 15.43
CA TYR A 407 10.57 -11.36 15.13
C TYR A 407 10.33 -10.21 16.12
N LYS A 408 10.34 -10.51 17.43
CA LYS A 408 10.15 -9.49 18.48
C LYS A 408 11.27 -8.44 18.46
N PHE A 409 12.52 -8.85 18.26
CA PHE A 409 13.66 -7.95 18.18
C PHE A 409 13.51 -6.93 17.04
N TRP A 410 13.25 -7.38 15.82
CA TRP A 410 13.13 -6.49 14.66
C TRP A 410 11.90 -5.59 14.71
N MET A 411 10.79 -6.11 15.24
CA MET A 411 9.61 -5.28 15.52
C MET A 411 9.94 -4.18 16.54
N SER A 412 10.66 -4.49 17.63
CA SER A 412 11.09 -3.51 18.61
C SER A 412 12.05 -2.49 17.99
N ILE A 413 13.05 -2.91 17.21
CA ILE A 413 13.98 -1.98 16.54
C ILE A 413 13.25 -1.02 15.59
N GLY A 414 12.26 -1.50 14.83
CA GLY A 414 11.44 -0.64 13.96
C GLY A 414 10.59 0.37 14.73
N ASN A 415 10.25 0.06 15.99
CA ASN A 415 9.38 0.88 16.84
C ASN A 415 10.15 1.71 17.89
N ILE A 416 11.44 1.44 18.11
CA ILE A 416 12.35 2.21 18.96
C ILE A 416 13.01 3.26 18.06
N ASP A 417 12.25 4.29 17.76
CA ASP A 417 12.76 5.49 17.10
C ASP A 417 12.28 6.71 17.89
N ASN A 418 13.05 7.80 17.91
CA ASN A 418 12.64 9.06 18.55
C ASN A 418 11.50 9.75 17.80
N ARG A 419 11.01 9.14 16.71
CA ARG A 419 9.90 9.60 15.88
C ARG A 419 8.56 9.17 16.46
N LYS A 420 7.54 10.01 16.21
CA LYS A 420 6.15 9.68 16.50
C LYS A 420 5.61 8.78 15.38
N LEU A 421 5.58 7.47 15.60
CA LEU A 421 5.03 6.51 14.64
C LEU A 421 3.49 6.52 14.65
N SER A 422 2.89 6.37 13.47
CA SER A 422 1.46 6.04 13.33
C SER A 422 1.17 4.55 13.56
N ILE A 423 -0.11 4.21 13.68
CA ILE A 423 -0.55 2.81 13.77
C ILE A 423 -0.22 2.08 12.46
N SER A 424 -0.47 2.70 11.31
CA SER A 424 -0.10 2.10 10.02
C SER A 424 1.41 1.83 9.90
N GLU A 425 2.28 2.73 10.34
CA GLU A 425 3.74 2.48 10.33
C GLU A 425 4.15 1.33 11.26
N MET A 426 3.58 1.27 12.47
CA MET A 426 3.81 0.15 13.39
C MET A 426 3.35 -1.18 12.79
N MET A 427 2.22 -1.18 12.09
CA MET A 427 1.73 -2.35 11.34
C MET A 427 2.68 -2.75 10.21
N SER A 428 3.18 -1.78 9.43
CA SER A 428 4.18 -2.04 8.38
C SER A 428 5.46 -2.66 8.96
N ASN A 429 5.95 -2.13 10.08
CA ASN A 429 7.09 -2.71 10.79
C ASN A 429 6.82 -4.15 11.23
N GLN A 430 5.63 -4.41 11.76
CA GLN A 430 5.25 -5.72 12.24
C GLN A 430 5.13 -6.77 11.13
N PHE A 431 4.40 -6.47 10.04
CA PHE A 431 4.23 -7.43 8.95
C PHE A 431 5.50 -7.58 8.11
N SER A 432 6.31 -6.53 7.96
CA SER A 432 7.66 -6.64 7.39
C SER A 432 8.55 -7.56 8.25
N ALA A 433 8.60 -7.37 9.57
CA ALA A 433 9.35 -8.25 10.46
C ALA A 433 8.85 -9.70 10.39
N MET A 434 7.52 -9.91 10.35
CA MET A 434 6.93 -11.25 10.21
C MET A 434 7.32 -11.92 8.88
N HIS A 435 7.34 -11.17 7.78
CA HIS A 435 7.74 -11.66 6.46
C HIS A 435 9.21 -12.11 6.48
N TRP A 436 10.12 -11.20 6.87
CA TRP A 436 11.55 -11.44 6.77
C TRP A 436 12.13 -12.35 7.86
N GLN A 437 11.51 -12.42 9.03
CA GLN A 437 12.05 -13.14 10.20
C GLN A 437 11.31 -14.44 10.52
N VAL A 438 10.11 -14.66 9.98
CA VAL A 438 9.30 -15.86 10.22
C VAL A 438 8.97 -16.57 8.91
N GLU A 439 8.30 -15.87 7.99
CA GLU A 439 7.75 -16.48 6.77
C GLU A 439 8.88 -16.99 5.85
N ILE A 440 9.85 -16.15 5.52
CA ILE A 440 10.94 -16.52 4.60
C ILE A 440 11.85 -17.60 5.23
N PRO A 441 12.39 -17.42 6.46
CA PRO A 441 13.29 -18.40 7.06
C PRO A 441 12.67 -19.78 7.24
N SER A 442 11.36 -19.85 7.52
CA SER A 442 10.67 -21.13 7.68
C SER A 442 10.60 -21.96 6.40
N ARG A 443 10.84 -21.37 5.20
CA ARG A 443 10.72 -22.07 3.91
C ARG A 443 11.78 -23.15 3.76
N SER A 444 12.98 -22.88 4.29
CA SER A 444 14.12 -23.78 4.21
C SER A 444 14.22 -24.79 5.35
N SER A 445 13.56 -24.53 6.49
CA SER A 445 13.78 -25.30 7.72
C SER A 445 12.57 -26.12 8.19
N GLU A 446 11.37 -25.85 7.70
CA GLU A 446 10.15 -26.60 8.06
C GLU A 446 9.47 -27.17 6.81
N GLU A 447 9.60 -28.47 6.59
CA GLU A 447 8.91 -29.17 5.49
C GLU A 447 7.43 -29.45 5.78
N SER A 448 7.00 -29.27 7.04
CA SER A 448 5.62 -29.52 7.47
C SER A 448 4.67 -28.38 7.07
N PHE A 449 3.37 -28.69 6.92
CA PHE A 449 2.35 -27.67 6.66
C PHE A 449 2.09 -26.74 7.85
N ASN A 450 2.66 -27.03 9.03
CA ASN A 450 2.55 -26.17 10.22
C ASN A 450 3.20 -24.80 10.02
N ARG A 451 4.17 -24.67 9.09
CA ARG A 451 4.74 -23.38 8.69
C ARG A 451 3.70 -22.37 8.17
N LEU A 452 2.49 -22.81 7.82
CA LEU A 452 1.39 -21.95 7.37
C LEU A 452 0.40 -21.57 8.50
N ARG A 453 0.61 -22.09 9.72
CA ARG A 453 -0.31 -22.02 10.86
C ARG A 453 0.24 -21.07 11.95
N PHE A 454 0.56 -19.85 11.56
CA PHE A 454 1.09 -18.81 12.46
C PHE A 454 0.50 -17.43 12.13
N GLY A 455 0.66 -16.47 13.04
CA GLY A 455 0.27 -15.08 12.86
C GLY A 455 -0.17 -14.41 14.16
N GLU A 456 -0.78 -13.25 14.02
CA GLU A 456 -1.24 -12.41 15.12
C GLU A 456 -2.76 -12.25 15.05
N SER A 457 -3.47 -12.40 16.15
CA SER A 457 -4.91 -12.10 16.19
C SER A 457 -5.16 -10.59 16.18
N TYR A 458 -6.40 -10.20 15.88
CA TYR A 458 -6.80 -8.80 16.02
C TYR A 458 -6.57 -8.30 17.46
N SER A 459 -6.94 -9.09 18.47
CA SER A 459 -6.76 -8.70 19.88
C SER A 459 -5.28 -8.53 20.25
N SER A 460 -4.37 -9.38 19.76
CA SER A 460 -2.93 -9.19 19.98
C SER A 460 -2.45 -7.85 19.43
N LEU A 461 -2.85 -7.52 18.19
CA LEU A 461 -2.51 -6.25 17.56
C LEU A 461 -3.10 -5.07 18.33
N HIS A 462 -4.38 -5.17 18.70
CA HIS A 462 -5.10 -4.13 19.43
C HIS A 462 -4.47 -3.85 20.79
N HIS A 463 -4.23 -4.88 21.61
CA HIS A 463 -3.58 -4.75 22.92
C HIS A 463 -2.19 -4.15 22.80
N ARG A 464 -1.43 -4.57 21.78
CA ARG A 464 -0.10 -4.04 21.52
C ARG A 464 -0.13 -2.56 21.18
N TYR A 465 -0.97 -2.13 20.25
CA TYR A 465 -1.01 -0.73 19.82
C TYR A 465 -1.65 0.18 20.87
N LEU A 466 -2.61 -0.29 21.63
CA LEU A 466 -3.18 0.44 22.76
C LEU A 466 -2.13 0.77 23.84
N ALA A 467 -1.07 -0.03 23.97
CA ALA A 467 0.06 0.27 24.85
C ALA A 467 0.86 1.51 24.41
N TYR A 468 0.83 1.86 23.11
CA TYR A 468 1.52 3.03 22.54
C TYR A 468 0.58 4.22 22.33
N PHE A 469 -0.68 3.97 21.97
CA PHE A 469 -1.69 4.98 21.69
C PHE A 469 -2.80 4.90 22.73
N LYS A 470 -3.01 5.98 23.50
CA LYS A 470 -3.94 5.97 24.65
C LYS A 470 -5.42 6.02 24.27
N ASP A 471 -5.76 6.36 23.03
CA ASP A 471 -7.15 6.48 22.56
C ASP A 471 -7.61 5.19 21.88
N GLU A 472 -8.46 4.42 22.58
CA GLU A 472 -8.96 3.13 22.10
C GLU A 472 -9.80 3.24 20.82
N ALA A 473 -10.60 4.30 20.67
CA ALA A 473 -11.44 4.48 19.49
C ALA A 473 -10.59 4.75 18.24
N VAL A 474 -9.55 5.57 18.39
CA VAL A 474 -8.55 5.81 17.34
C VAL A 474 -7.80 4.53 16.99
N VAL A 475 -7.32 3.79 18.00
CA VAL A 475 -6.61 2.52 17.79
C VAL A 475 -7.47 1.53 17.00
N ARG A 476 -8.72 1.34 17.43
CA ARG A 476 -9.66 0.42 16.80
C ARG A 476 -9.95 0.80 15.35
N LYS A 477 -10.18 2.08 15.08
CA LYS A 477 -10.46 2.59 13.73
C LYS A 477 -9.26 2.39 12.80
N GLN A 478 -8.07 2.83 13.22
CA GLN A 478 -6.87 2.76 12.38
C GLN A 478 -6.35 1.34 12.22
N LEU A 479 -6.47 0.49 13.25
CA LEU A 479 -6.14 -0.93 13.12
C LEU A 479 -7.03 -1.63 12.09
N ASN A 480 -8.35 -1.41 12.14
CA ASN A 480 -9.26 -1.96 11.12
C ASN A 480 -8.90 -1.45 9.72
N ARG A 481 -8.65 -0.14 9.60
CA ARG A 481 -8.24 0.48 8.33
C ARG A 481 -6.97 -0.13 7.78
N GLY A 482 -5.93 -0.21 8.61
CA GLY A 482 -4.63 -0.75 8.23
C GLY A 482 -4.68 -2.24 7.87
N ILE A 483 -5.54 -3.04 8.52
CA ILE A 483 -5.73 -4.45 8.18
C ILE A 483 -6.43 -4.58 6.83
N ASP A 484 -7.53 -3.85 6.63
CA ASP A 484 -8.29 -3.89 5.37
C ASP A 484 -7.45 -3.43 4.19
N SER A 485 -6.71 -2.33 4.36
CA SER A 485 -5.79 -1.74 3.39
C SER A 485 -4.68 -2.73 2.95
N ARG A 486 -4.19 -3.58 3.86
CA ARG A 486 -3.15 -4.59 3.59
C ARG A 486 -3.71 -5.91 3.06
N ILE A 487 -4.90 -6.31 3.50
CA ILE A 487 -5.63 -7.42 2.88
C ILE A 487 -5.94 -7.04 1.44
N ASP A 488 -6.51 -5.89 1.15
CA ASP A 488 -6.88 -5.51 -0.23
C ASP A 488 -5.67 -5.46 -1.18
N ARG A 489 -4.45 -5.22 -0.66
CA ARG A 489 -3.18 -5.27 -1.40
C ARG A 489 -2.49 -6.64 -1.41
N GLY A 490 -3.02 -7.63 -0.71
CA GLY A 490 -2.45 -8.98 -0.63
C GLY A 490 -1.18 -9.10 0.22
N SER A 491 -0.85 -8.07 1.03
CA SER A 491 0.32 -8.08 1.91
C SER A 491 0.05 -8.69 3.28
N VAL A 492 -1.22 -8.85 3.66
CA VAL A 492 -1.66 -9.58 4.84
C VAL A 492 -2.63 -10.67 4.43
N VAL A 493 -2.42 -11.87 4.94
CA VAL A 493 -3.24 -13.06 4.68
C VAL A 493 -3.89 -13.50 5.99
N PRO A 494 -5.22 -13.38 6.13
CA PRO A 494 -5.93 -13.96 7.26
C PRO A 494 -6.06 -15.48 7.10
N ASN A 495 -6.00 -16.21 8.21
CA ASN A 495 -6.16 -17.66 8.27
C ASN A 495 -6.75 -18.09 9.62
N TYR A 496 -7.62 -19.11 9.61
CA TYR A 496 -8.04 -19.78 10.84
C TYR A 496 -6.98 -20.81 11.26
N VAL A 497 -6.52 -20.70 12.50
CA VAL A 497 -5.51 -21.58 13.09
C VAL A 497 -6.04 -22.20 14.38
N CYS A 498 -5.86 -23.51 14.51
CA CYS A 498 -6.13 -24.26 15.73
C CYS A 498 -4.96 -24.15 16.71
N GLN A 499 -5.25 -23.84 17.96
CA GLN A 499 -4.34 -23.96 19.10
C GLN A 499 -4.83 -25.07 20.01
N GLU A 500 -3.96 -26.03 20.30
CA GLU A 500 -4.22 -27.10 21.26
C GLU A 500 -4.00 -26.58 22.68
N LEU A 501 -5.03 -26.65 23.54
CA LEU A 501 -4.96 -26.25 24.94
C LEU A 501 -5.21 -27.45 25.86
N SER A 502 -4.89 -27.31 27.14
CA SER A 502 -5.14 -28.33 28.16
C SER A 502 -6.61 -28.69 28.35
N GLN A 503 -7.53 -27.79 27.98
CA GLN A 503 -8.99 -27.97 28.07
C GLN A 503 -9.67 -28.22 26.71
N GLY A 504 -8.90 -28.51 25.67
CA GLY A 504 -9.39 -28.76 24.31
C GLY A 504 -8.79 -27.81 23.28
N SER A 505 -9.28 -27.88 22.04
CA SER A 505 -8.71 -27.14 20.92
C SER A 505 -9.54 -25.89 20.60
N SER A 506 -8.87 -24.78 20.30
CA SER A 506 -9.50 -23.49 20.00
C SER A 506 -9.04 -22.95 18.66
N TRP A 507 -9.99 -22.49 17.87
CA TRP A 507 -9.77 -21.89 16.56
C TRP A 507 -9.89 -20.37 16.65
N MET A 508 -8.93 -19.67 16.06
CA MET A 508 -8.89 -18.21 16.03
C MET A 508 -8.44 -17.71 14.65
N ARG A 509 -8.82 -16.47 14.31
CA ARG A 509 -8.44 -15.85 13.04
C ARG A 509 -7.14 -15.07 13.25
N LEU A 510 -6.07 -15.54 12.61
CA LEU A 510 -4.76 -14.91 12.65
C LEU A 510 -4.46 -14.18 11.35
N PHE A 511 -3.71 -13.10 11.45
CA PHE A 511 -3.17 -12.34 10.33
C PHE A 511 -1.68 -12.65 10.22
N ARG A 512 -1.26 -13.16 9.07
CA ARG A 512 0.16 -13.34 8.73
C ARG A 512 0.57 -12.44 7.58
N SER A 513 1.86 -12.17 7.45
CA SER A 513 2.45 -11.57 6.26
C SER A 513 2.14 -12.43 5.02
N GLY A 514 1.72 -11.77 3.93
CA GLY A 514 1.50 -12.38 2.63
C GLY A 514 2.79 -12.53 1.80
N GLU A 515 2.61 -13.02 0.57
CA GLU A 515 3.67 -13.03 -0.46
C GLU A 515 3.89 -11.65 -1.08
N ASN A 516 2.85 -10.81 -1.11
CA ASN A 516 3.07 -9.40 -1.44
C ASN A 516 3.72 -8.74 -0.23
N GLU A 517 4.75 -7.95 -0.46
CA GLU A 517 5.41 -7.23 0.62
C GLU A 517 4.55 -6.05 1.10
N ASP A 518 4.88 -5.49 2.27
CA ASP A 518 4.16 -4.33 2.77
C ASP A 518 4.32 -3.14 1.80
N PHE A 519 3.20 -2.61 1.33
CA PHE A 519 3.20 -1.52 0.35
C PHE A 519 3.81 -0.24 0.92
N PHE A 520 3.50 0.12 2.16
CA PHE A 520 3.94 1.39 2.74
C PHE A 520 5.42 1.37 3.12
N LYS A 521 6.00 0.19 3.38
CA LYS A 521 7.41 0.02 3.73
C LYS A 521 8.22 -0.70 2.66
N ASP A 522 8.09 -2.02 2.55
CA ASP A 522 9.01 -2.85 1.78
C ASP A 522 9.02 -2.50 0.28
N GLN A 523 7.85 -2.37 -0.36
CA GLN A 523 7.80 -2.02 -1.79
C GLN A 523 8.37 -0.62 -2.10
N LEU A 524 8.18 0.33 -1.17
CA LEU A 524 8.72 1.68 -1.30
C LEU A 524 10.23 1.67 -1.18
N LEU A 525 10.76 0.99 -0.15
CA LEU A 525 12.19 0.85 0.08
C LEU A 525 12.89 0.07 -1.04
N ARG A 526 12.23 -0.94 -1.60
CA ARG A 526 12.68 -1.68 -2.80
C ARG A 526 12.89 -0.74 -3.99
N SER A 527 11.96 0.19 -4.22
CA SER A 527 12.08 1.21 -5.28
C SER A 527 13.25 2.17 -5.01
N MET A 528 13.46 2.56 -3.73
CA MET A 528 14.60 3.39 -3.32
C MET A 528 15.94 2.68 -3.50
N VAL A 529 16.04 1.39 -3.12
CA VAL A 529 17.22 0.55 -3.33
C VAL A 529 17.52 0.42 -4.82
N PHE A 530 16.51 0.22 -5.66
CA PHE A 530 16.67 0.17 -7.10
C PHE A 530 17.24 1.48 -7.67
N ILE A 531 16.68 2.64 -7.29
CA ILE A 531 17.17 3.95 -7.73
C ILE A 531 18.63 4.13 -7.35
N PHE A 532 18.95 3.89 -6.08
CA PHE A 532 20.30 4.06 -5.56
C PHE A 532 21.31 3.15 -6.27
N ARG A 533 20.99 1.85 -6.34
CA ARG A 533 21.86 0.83 -6.94
C ARG A 533 22.07 1.10 -8.42
N SER A 534 21.02 1.41 -9.16
CA SER A 534 21.11 1.70 -10.61
C SER A 534 21.96 2.94 -10.88
N TYR A 535 21.85 3.98 -10.04
CA TYR A 535 22.71 5.16 -10.15
C TYR A 535 24.19 4.83 -9.89
N CYS A 536 24.46 4.10 -8.81
CA CYS A 536 25.80 3.63 -8.47
C CYS A 536 26.41 2.77 -9.58
N GLU A 537 25.65 1.82 -10.13
CA GLU A 537 26.07 0.97 -11.24
C GLU A 537 26.39 1.79 -12.50
N ARG A 538 25.54 2.76 -12.86
CA ARG A 538 25.75 3.65 -14.01
C ARG A 538 26.99 4.53 -13.84
N ARG A 539 27.21 5.07 -12.65
CA ARG A 539 28.34 5.97 -12.36
C ARG A 539 29.62 5.22 -11.97
N LYS A 540 29.55 3.91 -11.72
CA LYS A 540 30.63 3.06 -11.18
C LYS A 540 31.17 3.57 -9.85
N ILE A 541 30.25 3.97 -8.97
CA ILE A 541 30.51 4.49 -7.61
C ILE A 541 29.75 3.66 -6.58
N ASN A 542 30.01 3.90 -5.29
CA ASN A 542 29.30 3.29 -4.16
C ASN A 542 28.64 4.31 -3.22
N LEU A 543 28.86 5.60 -3.46
CA LEU A 543 28.31 6.73 -2.71
C LEU A 543 27.50 7.61 -3.66
N VAL A 544 26.36 8.13 -3.19
CA VAL A 544 25.51 9.07 -3.96
C VAL A 544 25.38 10.37 -3.20
N HIS A 545 25.61 11.50 -3.87
CA HIS A 545 25.48 12.81 -3.24
C HIS A 545 24.00 13.19 -3.06
N THR A 546 23.67 13.90 -1.98
CA THR A 546 22.30 14.29 -1.64
C THR A 546 21.60 15.02 -2.79
N GLN A 547 22.29 15.91 -3.49
CA GLN A 547 21.69 16.71 -4.57
C GLN A 547 21.36 15.86 -5.81
N GLU A 548 22.17 14.86 -6.12
CA GLU A 548 21.91 13.92 -7.21
C GLU A 548 20.66 13.09 -6.90
N LEU A 549 20.60 12.50 -5.70
CA LEU A 549 19.45 11.72 -5.26
C LEU A 549 18.17 12.56 -5.20
N ARG A 550 18.24 13.78 -4.64
CA ARG A 550 17.11 14.72 -4.63
C ARG A 550 16.64 15.06 -6.03
N LEU A 551 17.54 15.40 -6.95
CA LEU A 551 17.14 15.75 -8.31
C LEU A 551 16.43 14.58 -9.01
N ILE A 552 16.91 13.34 -8.85
CA ILE A 552 16.24 12.14 -9.37
C ILE A 552 14.81 12.06 -8.82
N LEU A 553 14.66 12.16 -7.49
CA LEU A 553 13.34 12.05 -6.83
C LEU A 553 12.40 13.20 -7.23
N PHE A 554 12.89 14.43 -7.35
CA PHE A 554 12.10 15.59 -7.77
C PHE A 554 11.61 15.46 -9.21
N LEU A 555 12.47 15.01 -10.13
CA LEU A 555 12.08 14.75 -11.52
C LEU A 555 10.96 13.71 -11.58
N ILE A 556 11.09 12.61 -10.85
CA ILE A 556 10.06 11.56 -10.80
C ILE A 556 8.76 12.08 -10.19
N ALA A 557 8.84 12.77 -9.04
CA ALA A 557 7.65 13.26 -8.33
C ALA A 557 6.84 14.25 -9.17
N LEU A 558 7.51 15.12 -9.91
CA LEU A 558 6.86 16.18 -10.68
C LEU A 558 6.42 15.74 -12.09
N HIS A 559 7.21 14.90 -12.78
CA HIS A 559 6.93 14.53 -14.17
C HIS A 559 5.94 13.35 -14.30
N GLU A 560 5.87 12.45 -13.30
CA GLU A 560 4.99 11.26 -13.33
C GLU A 560 3.65 11.47 -12.60
N LEU A 561 3.16 12.70 -12.47
CA LEU A 561 1.91 12.97 -11.77
C LEU A 561 0.70 12.50 -12.62
N THR A 562 -0.16 11.67 -12.02
CA THR A 562 -1.40 11.20 -12.65
C THR A 562 -2.57 12.13 -12.33
N TYR A 563 -3.67 11.98 -13.08
CA TYR A 563 -4.87 12.79 -12.89
C TYR A 563 -5.43 12.72 -11.46
N ASP A 564 -5.35 11.55 -10.82
CA ASP A 564 -5.82 11.32 -9.45
C ASP A 564 -4.84 11.86 -8.37
N GLY A 565 -3.75 12.52 -8.77
CA GLY A 565 -2.73 13.07 -7.87
C GLY A 565 -1.72 12.04 -7.35
N ASN A 566 -1.81 10.78 -7.78
CA ASN A 566 -0.80 9.76 -7.51
C ASN A 566 0.40 9.88 -8.46
N ASN A 567 1.57 9.39 -8.06
CA ASN A 567 2.70 9.18 -8.94
C ASN A 567 2.50 7.88 -9.74
N GLY A 568 2.64 7.96 -11.07
CA GLY A 568 2.37 6.86 -12.00
C GLY A 568 3.29 5.65 -11.85
N ILE A 569 4.51 5.84 -11.33
CA ILE A 569 5.47 4.75 -11.09
C ILE A 569 5.27 4.19 -9.67
N PHE A 570 5.31 5.06 -8.66
CA PHE A 570 5.24 4.63 -7.25
C PHE A 570 3.83 4.17 -6.83
N GLY A 571 2.79 4.54 -7.59
CA GLY A 571 1.40 4.19 -7.33
C GLY A 571 0.84 4.80 -6.04
N ARG A 572 1.37 5.96 -5.64
CA ARG A 572 0.99 6.71 -4.43
C ARG A 572 1.29 8.19 -4.60
N LYS A 573 0.66 9.05 -3.79
CA LYS A 573 0.96 10.48 -3.77
C LYS A 573 2.41 10.74 -3.35
N LEU A 574 3.14 11.46 -4.20
CA LEU A 574 4.44 12.04 -3.91
C LEU A 574 4.31 13.56 -4.06
N GLU A 575 4.78 14.30 -3.06
CA GLU A 575 4.72 15.75 -3.04
C GLU A 575 6.12 16.34 -2.92
N ALA A 576 6.54 17.08 -3.94
CA ALA A 576 7.81 17.79 -3.95
C ALA A 576 7.60 19.17 -3.32
N LEU A 577 8.34 19.50 -2.26
CA LEU A 577 8.22 20.78 -1.56
C LEU A 577 9.56 21.24 -0.95
N TYR A 578 9.61 22.50 -0.53
CA TYR A 578 10.73 23.05 0.26
C TYR A 578 10.26 23.24 1.70
N LYS A 579 10.89 22.56 2.66
CA LYS A 579 10.55 22.63 4.09
C LYS A 579 11.77 22.40 4.96
N ASP A 580 11.85 23.13 6.06
CA ASP A 580 12.97 23.09 7.02
C ASP A 580 14.32 23.34 6.31
N SER A 581 14.34 24.38 5.47
CA SER A 581 15.49 24.79 4.66
C SER A 581 16.02 23.75 3.65
N LEU A 582 15.21 22.74 3.31
CA LEU A 582 15.61 21.63 2.44
C LEU A 582 14.52 21.28 1.43
N TYR A 583 14.95 20.88 0.24
CA TYR A 583 14.10 20.23 -0.75
C TYR A 583 13.81 18.80 -0.33
N ARG A 584 12.52 18.47 -0.27
CA ARG A 584 12.00 17.20 0.23
C ARG A 584 10.99 16.61 -0.75
N VAL A 585 11.00 15.30 -0.88
CA VAL A 585 9.93 14.55 -1.58
C VAL A 585 9.16 13.78 -0.53
N ILE A 586 8.00 14.32 -0.18
CA ILE A 586 7.13 13.79 0.84
C ILE A 586 6.28 12.67 0.24
N VAL A 587 6.30 11.51 0.90
CA VAL A 587 5.47 10.36 0.55
C VAL A 587 4.31 10.22 1.52
N SER A 588 3.13 9.92 0.99
CA SER A 588 1.96 9.59 1.82
C SER A 588 2.00 8.13 2.28
N LEU A 589 1.97 7.93 3.61
CA LEU A 589 2.00 6.65 4.32
C LEU A 589 0.67 6.38 5.06
N GLU A 590 -0.45 6.63 4.38
CA GLU A 590 -1.84 6.48 4.89
C GLU A 590 -2.24 7.47 5.99
N GLU A 591 -1.63 7.40 7.16
CA GLU A 591 -1.91 8.28 8.32
C GLU A 591 -0.87 9.40 8.46
N THR A 592 0.33 9.18 7.93
CA THR A 592 1.48 10.08 8.06
C THR A 592 2.08 10.42 6.71
N GLU A 593 2.95 11.41 6.73
CA GLU A 593 3.73 11.87 5.60
C GLU A 593 5.18 11.98 6.06
N GLU A 594 6.10 11.50 5.23
CA GLU A 594 7.54 11.50 5.55
C GLU A 594 8.36 11.83 4.31
N ASP A 595 9.53 12.45 4.46
CA ASP A 595 10.46 12.61 3.35
C ASP A 595 11.04 11.25 2.94
N LEU A 596 11.13 10.96 1.65
CA LEU A 596 11.59 9.66 1.13
C LEU A 596 13.03 9.30 1.54
N ILE A 597 13.93 10.28 1.62
CA ILE A 597 15.32 10.06 2.03
C ILE A 597 15.34 9.80 3.55
N ASP A 598 14.64 10.63 4.33
CA ASP A 598 14.50 10.42 5.77
C ASP A 598 13.88 9.04 6.07
N PHE A 599 12.83 8.64 5.34
CA PHE A 599 12.20 7.33 5.45
C PHE A 599 13.19 6.19 5.20
N ALA A 600 14.05 6.31 4.18
CA ALA A 600 15.08 5.32 3.88
C ALA A 600 16.18 5.26 4.95
N ILE A 601 16.57 6.40 5.53
CA ILE A 601 17.52 6.47 6.66
C ILE A 601 16.92 5.82 7.91
N ASN A 602 15.66 6.14 8.21
CA ASN A 602 14.97 5.68 9.40
C ASN A 602 14.75 4.15 9.36
N ASN A 603 14.50 3.61 8.17
CA ASN A 603 14.41 2.16 7.94
C ASN A 603 15.77 1.48 7.67
N LYS A 604 16.90 2.16 7.90
CA LYS A 604 18.27 1.62 7.81
C LYS A 604 18.61 1.07 6.42
N ILE A 605 18.04 1.65 5.37
CA ILE A 605 18.34 1.30 3.97
C ILE A 605 19.57 2.05 3.49
N ILE A 606 19.68 3.33 3.83
CA ILE A 606 20.84 4.16 3.56
C ILE A 606 21.42 4.71 4.86
N SER A 607 22.73 4.92 4.87
CA SER A 607 23.46 5.55 5.97
C SER A 607 24.37 6.64 5.45
N SER A 608 24.55 7.71 6.22
CA SER A 608 25.54 8.76 5.91
C SER A 608 26.95 8.25 6.22
N GLU A 609 27.90 8.53 5.33
CA GLU A 609 29.34 8.33 5.57
C GLU A 609 30.07 9.65 5.79
N GLU A 610 29.81 10.63 4.93
CA GLU A 610 30.35 12.00 4.99
C GLU A 610 29.19 13.01 4.87
N ASN A 611 29.47 14.29 5.11
CA ASN A 611 28.47 15.35 4.90
C ASN A 611 27.91 15.27 3.47
N ASP A 612 26.59 15.14 3.35
CA ASP A 612 25.84 15.10 2.09
C ASP A 612 26.12 13.91 1.14
N THR A 613 26.73 12.83 1.61
CA THR A 613 26.85 11.58 0.83
C THR A 613 26.24 10.39 1.55
N TRP A 614 25.61 9.52 0.76
CA TRP A 614 24.87 8.35 1.24
C TRP A 614 25.49 7.06 0.68
N ARG A 615 25.40 5.97 1.43
CA ARG A 615 25.66 4.59 0.98
C ARG A 615 24.45 3.70 1.26
N LEU A 616 24.28 2.64 0.48
CA LEU A 616 23.40 1.53 0.88
C LEU A 616 23.98 0.82 2.10
N ALA A 617 23.11 0.46 3.04
CA ALA A 617 23.49 -0.34 4.19
C ALA A 617 23.78 -1.79 3.76
N ASP A 618 24.85 -2.36 4.28
CA ASP A 618 25.22 -3.75 4.00
C ASP A 618 24.50 -4.68 5.00
N THR A 619 23.23 -4.96 4.73
CA THR A 619 22.38 -5.80 5.58
C THR A 619 21.63 -6.85 4.76
N PRO A 620 21.29 -8.02 5.33
CA PRO A 620 20.47 -9.02 4.64
C PRO A 620 19.14 -8.47 4.13
N TYR A 621 18.55 -7.49 4.84
CA TYR A 621 17.30 -6.85 4.46
C TYR A 621 17.46 -6.04 3.16
N VAL A 622 18.49 -5.19 3.06
CA VAL A 622 18.77 -4.42 1.84
C VAL A 622 19.08 -5.34 0.66
N HIS A 623 19.84 -6.41 0.86
CA HIS A 623 20.14 -7.39 -0.19
C HIS A 623 18.88 -8.07 -0.72
N GLN A 624 17.94 -8.46 0.14
CA GLN A 624 16.66 -9.04 -0.29
C GLN A 624 15.76 -8.03 -1.01
N LEU A 625 15.76 -6.76 -0.59
CA LEU A 625 15.09 -5.68 -1.31
C LEU A 625 15.70 -5.43 -2.69
N ALA A 626 16.94 -5.83 -2.93
CA ALA A 626 17.61 -5.69 -4.23
C ALA A 626 17.31 -6.82 -5.23
N ASP A 627 16.62 -7.90 -4.81
CA ASP A 627 16.34 -9.09 -5.65
C ASP A 627 15.30 -8.86 -6.77
N GLY A 628 14.66 -7.69 -6.85
CA GLY A 628 13.62 -7.37 -7.84
C GLY A 628 12.84 -6.10 -7.50
N VAL A 629 11.83 -5.72 -8.30
CA VAL A 629 10.93 -4.58 -8.03
C VAL A 629 9.48 -4.93 -8.39
N GLY A 630 8.52 -4.26 -7.74
CA GLY A 630 7.09 -4.38 -8.06
C GLY A 630 6.63 -3.64 -9.32
N LEU A 631 7.56 -3.22 -10.18
CA LEU A 631 7.32 -2.36 -11.34
C LEU A 631 7.33 -3.16 -12.64
N SER A 632 6.58 -2.67 -13.63
CA SER A 632 6.67 -3.16 -15.01
C SER A 632 8.06 -2.87 -15.59
N GLU A 633 8.49 -3.62 -16.60
CA GLU A 633 9.73 -3.33 -17.35
C GLU A 633 9.69 -1.93 -17.96
N GLN A 634 8.50 -1.47 -18.37
CA GLN A 634 8.32 -0.11 -18.88
C GLN A 634 8.59 0.94 -17.79
N ASP A 635 8.02 0.77 -16.60
CA ASP A 635 8.17 1.74 -15.51
C ASP A 635 9.56 1.66 -14.88
N GLU A 636 10.16 0.47 -14.81
CA GLU A 636 11.56 0.30 -14.43
C GLU A 636 12.48 1.03 -15.42
N LYS A 637 12.25 0.86 -16.72
CA LYS A 637 13.02 1.58 -17.75
C LYS A 637 12.86 3.09 -17.62
N ARG A 638 11.65 3.59 -17.35
CA ARG A 638 11.42 5.01 -17.07
C ARG A 638 12.23 5.49 -15.86
N LEU A 639 12.24 4.73 -14.76
CA LEU A 639 13.11 5.04 -13.62
C LEU A 639 14.59 5.09 -14.02
N SER A 640 15.06 4.10 -14.78
CA SER A 640 16.43 4.08 -15.31
C SER A 640 16.73 5.28 -16.20
N ASP A 641 15.78 5.77 -17.00
CA ASP A 641 15.96 6.95 -17.85
C ASP A 641 16.09 8.25 -17.01
N TYR A 642 15.39 8.40 -15.87
CA TYR A 642 15.62 9.53 -14.93
C TYR A 642 17.02 9.47 -14.30
N ILE A 643 17.43 8.28 -13.90
CA ILE A 643 18.75 8.00 -13.31
C ILE A 643 19.84 8.33 -14.34
N GLU A 644 19.67 7.89 -15.58
CA GLU A 644 20.56 8.18 -16.70
C GLU A 644 20.61 9.68 -17.01
N TYR A 645 19.47 10.37 -16.99
CA TYR A 645 19.41 11.83 -17.21
C TYR A 645 20.28 12.58 -16.19
N VAL A 646 20.16 12.25 -14.89
CA VAL A 646 20.96 12.90 -13.84
C VAL A 646 22.44 12.49 -13.91
N ALA A 647 22.73 11.23 -14.25
CA ALA A 647 24.10 10.79 -14.48
C ALA A 647 24.76 11.56 -15.64
N LYS A 648 24.02 11.81 -16.74
CA LYS A 648 24.50 12.59 -17.88
C LYS A 648 24.74 14.05 -17.56
N LEU A 649 23.91 14.68 -16.71
CA LEU A 649 24.17 16.04 -16.24
C LEU A 649 25.55 16.14 -15.61
N HIS A 650 25.87 15.20 -14.72
CA HIS A 650 27.19 15.15 -14.09
C HIS A 650 28.30 14.93 -15.13
N ASP A 651 28.12 13.99 -16.06
CA ASP A 651 29.10 13.69 -17.11
C ASP A 651 29.38 14.92 -18.02
N GLU A 652 28.38 15.79 -18.22
CA GLU A 652 28.49 17.06 -18.97
C GLU A 652 29.02 18.24 -18.11
N GLY A 653 29.41 17.99 -16.86
CA GLY A 653 30.06 18.97 -15.99
C GLY A 653 29.12 19.84 -15.15
N TYR A 654 27.84 19.46 -15.02
CA TYR A 654 26.95 20.08 -14.03
C TYR A 654 27.37 19.63 -12.63
N ASP A 655 27.73 20.58 -11.77
CA ASP A 655 28.14 20.29 -10.41
C ASP A 655 26.93 20.15 -9.44
N PHE A 656 27.20 19.92 -8.15
CA PHE A 656 26.13 19.78 -7.17
C PHE A 656 25.34 21.06 -6.91
N PHE A 657 25.94 22.22 -7.15
CA PHE A 657 25.24 23.51 -7.10
C PHE A 657 24.26 23.59 -8.27
N ASP A 658 24.71 23.26 -9.49
CA ASP A 658 23.86 23.27 -10.68
C ASP A 658 22.66 22.31 -10.53
N MET A 659 22.87 21.13 -9.95
CA MET A 659 21.79 20.17 -9.69
C MET A 659 20.75 20.71 -8.71
N ARG A 660 21.17 21.43 -7.67
CA ARG A 660 20.25 22.14 -6.78
C ARG A 660 19.49 23.23 -7.54
N GLU A 661 20.18 23.99 -8.39
CA GLU A 661 19.54 25.04 -9.18
C GLU A 661 18.49 24.49 -10.15
N LEU A 662 18.71 23.32 -10.74
CA LEU A 662 17.67 22.63 -11.52
C LEU A 662 16.42 22.37 -10.69
N ILE A 663 16.56 22.00 -9.40
CA ILE A 663 15.41 21.86 -8.49
C ILE A 663 14.74 23.23 -8.24
N ASN A 664 15.51 24.30 -8.04
CA ASN A 664 14.97 25.66 -7.90
C ASN A 664 14.09 26.04 -9.10
N TYR A 665 14.56 25.77 -10.32
CA TYR A 665 13.80 25.97 -11.55
C TYR A 665 12.49 25.17 -11.56
N LEU A 666 12.56 23.87 -11.26
CA LEU A 666 11.38 23.00 -11.21
C LEU A 666 10.36 23.44 -10.14
N MET A 667 10.81 24.08 -9.06
CA MET A 667 9.96 24.50 -7.94
C MET A 667 9.54 25.96 -7.97
N TYR A 668 10.08 26.77 -8.87
CA TYR A 668 9.90 28.23 -8.87
C TYR A 668 8.41 28.63 -8.91
N ASN A 669 7.66 28.09 -9.88
CA ASN A 669 6.22 28.35 -10.03
C ASN A 669 5.34 27.56 -9.04
N ARG A 670 5.92 26.60 -8.31
CA ARG A 670 5.18 25.67 -7.43
C ARG A 670 5.30 26.02 -5.94
N SER A 671 6.24 26.89 -5.56
CA SER A 671 6.63 27.06 -4.15
C SER A 671 6.14 28.35 -3.49
N HIS A 672 5.22 29.12 -4.08
CA HIS A 672 4.80 30.44 -3.55
C HIS A 672 5.97 31.41 -3.26
N LEU A 673 7.11 31.23 -3.94
CA LEU A 673 8.35 31.96 -3.65
C LEU A 673 8.19 33.47 -3.83
N LYS A 674 7.36 33.90 -4.79
CA LYS A 674 7.07 35.31 -5.04
C LYS A 674 6.30 35.93 -3.89
N GLU A 675 5.28 35.24 -3.41
CA GLU A 675 4.46 35.65 -2.28
C GLU A 675 5.28 35.70 -1.00
N ASP A 676 6.11 34.67 -0.75
CA ASP A 676 6.99 34.60 0.43
C ASP A 676 8.00 35.77 0.42
N ALA A 677 8.64 36.02 -0.73
CA ALA A 677 9.57 37.13 -0.89
C ALA A 677 8.88 38.49 -0.69
N HIS A 678 7.67 38.66 -1.24
CA HIS A 678 6.90 39.89 -1.03
C HIS A 678 6.54 40.11 0.44
N SER A 679 6.10 39.07 1.14
CA SER A 679 5.82 39.11 2.58
C SER A 679 7.07 39.49 3.39
N TYR A 680 8.23 38.91 3.03
CA TYR A 680 9.51 39.27 3.65
C TYR A 680 9.85 40.75 3.45
N TYR A 681 9.67 41.28 2.24
CA TYR A 681 9.91 42.71 1.97
C TYR A 681 9.01 43.63 2.79
N LEU A 682 7.72 43.29 2.91
CA LEU A 682 6.79 44.08 3.73
C LEU A 682 7.18 44.03 5.21
N LYS A 683 7.57 42.86 5.73
CA LYS A 683 8.04 42.71 7.12
C LYS A 683 9.27 43.59 7.39
N LEU A 684 10.25 43.57 6.47
CA LEU A 684 11.46 44.38 6.56
C LEU A 684 11.15 45.89 6.45
N LYS A 685 10.26 46.29 5.55
CA LYS A 685 9.83 47.68 5.41
C LYS A 685 9.19 48.19 6.71
N ASN A 686 8.23 47.45 7.28
CA ASN A 686 7.58 47.83 8.53
C ASN A 686 8.59 47.90 9.68
N PHE A 687 9.56 46.98 9.74
CA PHE A 687 10.64 47.04 10.72
C PHE A 687 11.44 48.36 10.64
N ILE A 688 11.74 48.83 9.43
CA ILE A 688 12.45 50.09 9.23
C ILE A 688 11.54 51.29 9.53
N GLU A 689 10.26 51.26 9.12
CA GLU A 689 9.31 52.38 9.28
C GLU A 689 8.91 52.60 10.75
N ASP A 690 8.55 51.52 11.45
CA ASP A 690 7.92 51.59 12.77
C ASP A 690 8.89 51.35 13.93
N ASP A 691 10.18 51.12 13.63
CA ASP A 691 11.20 50.68 14.60
C ASP A 691 10.70 49.49 15.45
N ALA A 692 9.91 48.61 14.82
CA ALA A 692 9.20 47.51 15.45
C ALA A 692 10.15 46.51 16.12
N GLU A 693 9.65 45.81 17.14
CA GLU A 693 10.39 44.70 17.76
C GLU A 693 10.74 43.65 16.69
N PHE A 694 12.02 43.30 16.58
CA PHE A 694 12.53 42.47 15.50
C PHE A 694 13.52 41.42 16.01
N ASP A 695 13.46 40.25 15.38
CA ASP A 695 14.44 39.19 15.56
C ASP A 695 15.35 39.16 14.31
N PHE A 696 16.59 39.62 14.47
CA PHE A 696 17.57 39.63 13.38
C PHE A 696 17.83 38.22 12.85
N ALA A 697 17.90 37.22 13.74
CA ALA A 697 18.23 35.85 13.35
C ALA A 697 17.10 35.21 12.53
N ASP A 698 15.84 35.47 12.90
CA ASP A 698 14.65 35.05 12.12
C ASP A 698 14.64 35.69 10.72
N MET A 699 14.89 37.00 10.65
CA MET A 699 14.93 37.74 9.38
C MET A 699 16.09 37.32 8.48
N GLU A 700 17.26 37.07 9.08
CA GLU A 700 18.44 36.56 8.38
C GLU A 700 18.18 35.14 7.85
N SER A 701 17.62 34.26 8.67
CA SER A 701 17.27 32.89 8.28
C SER A 701 16.26 32.88 7.13
N THR A 702 15.21 33.69 7.23
CA THR A 702 14.18 33.82 6.18
C THR A 702 14.79 34.29 4.86
N PHE A 703 15.70 35.28 4.89
CA PHE A 703 16.42 35.71 3.69
C PHE A 703 17.21 34.55 3.05
N PHE A 704 17.98 33.80 3.85
CA PHE A 704 18.79 32.71 3.31
C PHE A 704 17.93 31.58 2.74
N ASP A 705 16.77 31.30 3.32
CA ASP A 705 15.82 30.34 2.77
C ASP A 705 15.24 30.78 1.42
N LEU A 706 14.83 32.06 1.30
CA LEU A 706 14.39 32.63 0.04
C LEU A 706 15.51 32.60 -1.00
N TYR A 707 16.72 33.01 -0.62
CA TYR A 707 17.87 33.09 -1.51
C TYR A 707 18.27 31.72 -2.06
N ARG A 708 18.25 30.67 -1.22
CA ARG A 708 18.57 29.30 -1.65
C ARG A 708 17.60 28.73 -2.69
N ARG A 709 16.36 29.21 -2.69
CA ARG A 709 15.29 28.79 -3.61
C ARG A 709 15.26 29.59 -4.91
N MET A 710 15.99 30.71 -4.99
CA MET A 710 16.04 31.53 -6.19
C MET A 710 16.84 30.82 -7.28
N PRO A 711 16.25 30.60 -8.48
CA PRO A 711 16.97 30.01 -9.59
C PRO A 711 18.10 30.91 -10.09
N GLU A 712 19.26 30.35 -10.36
CA GLU A 712 20.38 31.04 -10.99
C GLU A 712 20.01 31.45 -12.44
N PRO A 713 19.93 32.75 -12.81
CA PRO A 713 19.31 33.21 -14.06
C PRO A 713 19.97 32.77 -15.37
N TYR A 714 21.24 32.37 -15.32
CA TYR A 714 22.09 32.07 -16.48
C TYR A 714 22.49 30.60 -16.57
N LEU A 715 21.94 29.74 -15.69
CA LEU A 715 22.19 28.31 -15.69
C LEU A 715 21.84 27.76 -17.07
N ARG A 716 22.77 27.04 -17.69
CA ARG A 716 22.53 26.49 -19.02
C ARG A 716 21.43 25.42 -18.95
N ILE A 717 20.38 25.56 -19.76
CA ILE A 717 19.37 24.51 -19.93
C ILE A 717 20.08 23.24 -20.46
N PRO A 718 19.95 22.10 -19.77
CA PRO A 718 20.55 20.84 -20.21
C PRO A 718 20.10 20.47 -21.61
N LYS A 719 21.07 20.20 -22.50
CA LYS A 719 20.84 19.74 -23.86
C LYS A 719 21.87 18.69 -24.23
N PHE A 720 21.43 17.45 -24.27
CA PHE A 720 22.19 16.30 -24.74
C PHE A 720 21.92 16.08 -26.24
N GLY A 721 22.89 15.45 -26.92
CA GLY A 721 22.76 15.04 -28.32
C GLY A 721 21.86 13.81 -28.50
N GLU A 722 22.40 12.72 -29.04
CA GLU A 722 21.65 11.45 -29.19
C GLU A 722 21.27 10.86 -27.81
N VAL A 723 19.98 10.80 -27.54
CA VAL A 723 19.41 10.25 -26.30
C VAL A 723 18.26 9.29 -26.61
N SER A 724 17.91 8.41 -25.66
CA SER A 724 16.70 7.60 -25.77
C SER A 724 15.48 8.52 -25.92
N SER A 725 14.39 8.01 -26.51
CA SER A 725 13.18 8.81 -26.71
C SER A 725 12.68 9.41 -25.39
N TYR A 726 12.73 8.65 -24.30
CA TYR A 726 12.23 9.08 -23.00
C TYR A 726 13.15 10.08 -22.29
N ILE A 727 14.48 9.90 -22.36
CA ILE A 727 15.44 10.92 -21.87
C ILE A 727 15.23 12.24 -22.62
N GLY A 728 14.95 12.17 -23.92
CA GLY A 728 14.56 13.34 -24.71
C GLY A 728 13.29 14.01 -24.20
N ASP A 729 12.30 13.25 -23.74
CA ASP A 729 11.08 13.79 -23.15
C ASP A 729 11.32 14.42 -21.76
N ILE A 730 12.17 13.81 -20.92
CA ILE A 730 12.63 14.41 -19.65
C ILE A 730 13.35 15.74 -19.93
N GLN A 731 14.24 15.78 -20.92
CA GLN A 731 14.94 17.01 -21.31
C GLN A 731 13.99 18.09 -21.81
N LYS A 732 12.98 17.73 -22.62
CA LYS A 732 11.94 18.67 -23.05
C LYS A 732 11.13 19.20 -21.88
N TYR A 733 10.76 18.34 -20.93
CA TYR A 733 10.05 18.73 -19.72
C TYR A 733 10.89 19.74 -18.91
N VAL A 734 12.14 19.41 -18.60
CA VAL A 734 13.06 20.30 -17.87
C VAL A 734 13.23 21.63 -18.62
N GLY A 735 13.43 21.59 -19.94
CA GLY A 735 13.50 22.81 -20.75
C GLY A 735 12.23 23.66 -20.69
N SER A 736 11.06 23.02 -20.78
CA SER A 736 9.76 23.71 -20.73
C SER A 736 9.47 24.38 -19.38
N GLU A 737 10.02 23.84 -18.29
CA GLU A 737 9.95 24.43 -16.95
C GLU A 737 11.00 25.55 -16.78
N MET A 738 12.22 25.36 -17.30
CA MET A 738 13.30 26.33 -17.16
C MET A 738 13.12 27.57 -18.04
N GLU A 739 12.74 27.43 -19.31
CA GLU A 739 12.70 28.54 -20.29
C GLU A 739 11.80 29.72 -19.86
N PRO A 740 10.57 29.51 -19.34
CA PRO A 740 9.73 30.62 -18.86
C PRO A 740 10.33 31.27 -17.61
N VAL A 741 10.89 30.47 -16.70
CA VAL A 741 11.50 30.96 -15.46
C VAL A 741 12.76 31.76 -15.77
N GLN A 742 13.62 31.32 -16.70
CA GLN A 742 14.80 32.08 -17.15
C GLN A 742 14.42 33.44 -17.72
N ARG A 743 13.43 33.47 -18.63
CA ARG A 743 12.93 34.74 -19.18
C ARG A 743 12.37 35.66 -18.08
N THR A 744 11.71 35.06 -17.09
CA THR A 744 11.22 35.78 -15.92
C THR A 744 12.40 36.32 -15.10
N MET A 745 13.39 35.51 -14.73
CA MET A 745 14.56 35.95 -13.96
C MET A 745 15.43 36.99 -14.67
N GLN A 746 15.41 37.02 -16.00
CA GLN A 746 16.09 38.06 -16.79
C GLN A 746 15.33 39.40 -16.84
N THR A 747 14.06 39.44 -16.44
CA THR A 747 13.20 40.64 -16.52
C THR A 747 12.59 41.07 -15.20
N ASP A 748 12.40 40.12 -14.28
CA ASP A 748 11.85 40.29 -12.94
C ASP A 748 12.99 40.65 -11.99
N LEU A 749 12.81 41.77 -11.29
CA LEU A 749 13.79 42.29 -10.34
C LEU A 749 13.81 41.50 -9.03
N LEU A 750 13.01 40.43 -8.87
CA LEU A 750 12.87 39.69 -7.62
C LEU A 750 14.20 39.29 -6.97
N PHE A 751 15.19 38.85 -7.76
CA PHE A 751 16.52 38.55 -7.25
C PHE A 751 17.23 39.80 -6.72
N ASP A 752 17.22 40.90 -7.49
CA ASP A 752 17.77 42.20 -7.08
C ASP A 752 17.10 42.72 -5.81
N LYS A 753 15.78 42.58 -5.73
CA LYS A 753 14.97 42.94 -4.57
C LYS A 753 15.40 42.17 -3.33
N LEU A 754 15.73 40.88 -3.49
CA LEU A 754 16.14 40.01 -2.39
C LEU A 754 17.53 40.40 -1.87
N ILE A 755 18.51 40.59 -2.75
CA ILE A 755 19.86 41.01 -2.36
C ILE A 755 19.84 42.42 -1.72
N THR A 756 19.06 43.35 -2.29
CA THR A 756 18.88 44.70 -1.73
C THR A 756 18.29 44.63 -0.32
N SER A 757 17.33 43.74 -0.11
CA SER A 757 16.72 43.57 1.21
C SER A 757 17.71 43.03 2.25
N PHE A 758 18.59 42.10 1.88
CA PHE A 758 19.67 41.67 2.78
C PHE A 758 20.63 42.81 3.11
N TYR A 759 20.97 43.63 2.12
CA TYR A 759 21.75 44.83 2.36
C TYR A 759 21.08 45.76 3.36
N VAL A 760 19.80 46.08 3.13
CA VAL A 760 19.09 47.04 3.99
C VAL A 760 18.93 46.49 5.41
N LEU A 761 18.61 45.20 5.57
CA LEU A 761 18.56 44.52 6.87
C LEU A 761 19.88 44.72 7.63
N ASN A 762 21.01 44.38 7.02
CA ASN A 762 22.31 44.47 7.69
C ASN A 762 22.73 45.90 8.00
N VAL A 763 22.49 46.85 7.09
CA VAL A 763 22.85 48.25 7.32
C VAL A 763 21.98 48.89 8.41
N TRP A 764 20.66 48.69 8.36
CA TRP A 764 19.78 49.24 9.38
C TRP A 764 20.08 48.64 10.74
N SER A 765 20.24 47.31 10.82
CA SER A 765 20.53 46.62 12.08
C SER A 765 21.89 46.98 12.66
N GLU A 766 22.92 47.13 11.85
CA GLU A 766 24.28 47.49 12.33
C GLU A 766 24.35 48.94 12.80
N VAL A 767 23.74 49.87 12.07
CA VAL A 767 23.80 51.29 12.41
C VAL A 767 22.91 51.62 13.60
N ASN A 768 21.73 51.00 13.70
CA ASN A 768 20.75 51.31 14.75
C ASN A 768 20.92 50.44 16.01
N PHE A 769 21.32 49.17 15.85
CA PHE A 769 21.38 48.20 16.96
C PHE A 769 22.76 47.56 17.17
N GLY A 770 23.73 47.81 16.29
CA GLY A 770 25.07 47.20 16.36
C GLY A 770 25.10 45.70 16.05
N ILE A 771 24.13 45.22 15.27
CA ILE A 771 23.99 43.80 14.90
C ILE A 771 24.01 43.68 13.37
N SER A 772 24.86 42.79 12.86
CA SER A 772 24.88 42.40 11.45
C SER A 772 25.23 40.92 11.28
N SER A 773 24.93 40.39 10.10
CA SER A 773 25.24 39.02 9.73
C SER A 773 26.75 38.83 9.62
N SER A 774 27.26 37.75 10.21
CA SER A 774 28.65 37.31 10.00
C SER A 774 28.95 36.94 8.54
N LYS A 775 27.93 36.73 7.71
CA LYS A 775 28.03 36.42 6.28
C LYS A 775 27.90 37.66 5.40
N PHE A 776 27.65 38.83 5.99
CA PHE A 776 27.55 40.09 5.26
C PHE A 776 28.93 40.69 5.01
N ASN A 777 29.25 40.95 3.74
CA ASN A 777 30.48 41.62 3.33
C ASN A 777 30.17 42.55 2.15
N PHE A 778 30.56 43.83 2.27
CA PHE A 778 30.37 44.85 1.24
C PHE A 778 31.06 44.49 -0.08
N ASP A 779 32.28 43.93 -0.04
CA ASP A 779 33.04 43.52 -1.23
C ASP A 779 32.37 42.36 -1.96
N TYR A 780 31.80 41.41 -1.22
CA TYR A 780 31.08 40.26 -1.77
C TYR A 780 29.76 40.70 -2.43
N LEU A 781 29.06 41.66 -1.82
CA LEU A 781 27.85 42.23 -2.40
C LEU A 781 28.16 43.08 -3.63
N GLU A 782 29.24 43.87 -3.64
CA GLU A 782 29.65 44.62 -4.82
C GLU A 782 29.85 43.69 -6.03
N GLN A 783 30.50 42.53 -5.84
CA GLN A 783 30.67 41.51 -6.89
C GLN A 783 29.33 40.91 -7.35
N LYS A 784 28.41 40.64 -6.41
CA LYS A 784 27.07 40.13 -6.74
C LYS A 784 26.20 41.16 -7.45
N PHE A 785 26.33 42.44 -7.15
CA PHE A 785 25.60 43.52 -7.83
C PHE A 785 26.23 43.91 -9.17
N GLU A 786 27.54 43.74 -9.36
CA GLU A 786 28.19 43.89 -10.67
C GLU A 786 27.62 42.90 -11.70
N TYR A 787 27.40 41.65 -11.26
CA TYR A 787 26.69 40.61 -12.03
C TYR A 787 25.26 41.01 -12.45
N LEU A 788 24.61 41.89 -11.68
CA LEU A 788 23.20 42.31 -11.84
C LEU A 788 23.04 43.67 -12.53
N SER A 789 24.14 44.39 -12.81
CA SER A 789 24.15 45.73 -13.42
C SER A 789 23.67 45.79 -14.88
N GLY A 790 23.27 44.65 -15.46
CA GLY A 790 22.63 44.54 -16.77
C GLY A 790 21.18 45.07 -16.84
N LEU A 791 20.54 45.34 -15.70
CA LEU A 791 19.19 45.91 -15.58
C LEU A 791 19.25 47.37 -15.08
N SER A 792 18.39 48.25 -15.63
CA SER A 792 18.52 49.72 -15.45
C SER A 792 18.40 50.21 -14.01
N GLU A 793 17.63 49.53 -13.16
CA GLU A 793 17.39 49.90 -11.76
C GLU A 793 18.43 49.26 -10.80
N GLY A 794 18.93 48.06 -11.12
CA GLY A 794 20.02 47.42 -10.38
C GLY A 794 21.32 48.23 -10.38
N LYS A 795 21.58 49.01 -11.44
CA LYS A 795 22.70 49.95 -11.52
C LYS A 795 22.62 51.06 -10.47
N ILE A 796 21.43 51.58 -10.16
CA ILE A 796 21.23 52.63 -9.15
C ILE A 796 21.55 52.07 -7.76
N ILE A 797 21.11 50.85 -7.48
CA ILE A 797 21.38 50.15 -6.22
C ILE A 797 22.87 49.87 -6.07
N TYR A 798 23.53 49.37 -7.13
CA TYR A 798 24.98 49.14 -7.17
C TYR A 798 25.79 50.43 -6.90
N GLU A 799 25.49 51.51 -7.62
CA GLU A 799 26.18 52.80 -7.44
C GLU A 799 26.00 53.35 -6.03
N TRP A 800 24.82 53.17 -5.43
CA TRP A 800 24.55 53.61 -4.07
C TRP A 800 25.31 52.76 -3.03
N ILE A 801 25.34 51.42 -3.18
CA ILE A 801 26.09 50.53 -2.27
C ILE A 801 27.59 50.84 -2.34
N LYS A 802 28.12 51.05 -3.55
CA LYS A 802 29.52 51.43 -3.77
C LYS A 802 29.86 52.77 -3.11
N ALA A 803 28.99 53.77 -3.23
CA ALA A 803 29.16 55.07 -2.58
C ALA A 803 29.09 54.99 -1.04
N ASN A 804 28.51 53.91 -0.49
CA ASN A 804 28.30 53.68 0.94
C ASN A 804 28.93 52.35 1.41
N GLY A 805 30.09 51.99 0.85
CA GLY A 805 30.72 50.67 1.00
C GLY A 805 31.32 50.34 2.37
N SER A 806 30.93 51.03 3.44
CA SER A 806 31.31 50.64 4.81
C SER A 806 30.32 51.14 5.85
N PHE A 807 30.20 50.41 6.96
CA PHE A 807 29.40 50.85 8.10
C PHE A 807 29.90 52.18 8.66
N ASP A 808 31.21 52.45 8.65
CA ASP A 808 31.77 53.73 9.10
C ASP A 808 31.37 54.92 8.21
N ALA A 809 31.18 54.70 6.91
CA ALA A 809 30.64 55.73 6.02
C ALA A 809 29.16 55.98 6.30
N LEU A 810 28.39 54.90 6.52
CA LEU A 810 26.95 54.96 6.78
C LEU A 810 26.60 55.57 8.16
N LYS A 811 27.39 55.28 9.20
CA LYS A 811 27.24 55.83 10.57
C LYS A 811 27.46 57.35 10.62
N ARG A 812 28.02 57.98 9.58
CA ARG A 812 28.18 59.46 9.49
C ARG A 812 26.89 60.18 9.10
N ASN A 813 25.89 59.47 8.58
CA ASN A 813 24.60 60.05 8.23
C ASN A 813 23.69 60.15 9.47
N PRO A 814 22.90 61.24 9.64
CA PRO A 814 21.84 61.26 10.64
C PRO A 814 20.88 60.08 10.45
N LEU A 815 20.45 59.44 11.54
CA LEU A 815 19.64 58.22 11.50
C LEU A 815 18.35 58.39 10.66
N ASP A 816 17.65 59.51 10.78
CA ASP A 816 16.46 59.84 9.97
C ASP A 816 16.78 60.03 8.48
N ALA A 817 17.98 60.50 8.16
CA ALA A 817 18.43 60.64 6.78
C ALA A 817 18.75 59.26 6.19
N LEU A 818 19.42 58.40 6.95
CA LEU A 818 19.70 57.01 6.57
C LEU A 818 18.39 56.20 6.40
N LYS A 819 17.46 56.30 7.36
CA LYS A 819 16.12 55.67 7.30
C LYS A 819 15.39 56.03 6.01
N ARG A 820 15.30 57.32 5.68
CA ARG A 820 14.70 57.79 4.41
C ARG A 820 15.42 57.28 3.17
N GLN A 821 16.75 57.18 3.20
CA GLN A 821 17.54 56.67 2.08
C GLN A 821 17.33 55.16 1.88
N LEU A 822 17.34 54.37 2.96
CA LEU A 822 17.08 52.93 2.92
C LEU A 822 15.64 52.62 2.49
N LEU A 823 14.65 53.38 2.96
CA LEU A 823 13.27 53.26 2.48
C LEU A 823 13.13 53.68 1.01
N LYS A 824 13.95 54.63 0.54
CA LYS A 824 13.99 54.99 -0.88
C LYS A 824 14.58 53.87 -1.74
N LEU A 825 15.61 53.17 -1.26
CA LEU A 825 16.10 51.92 -1.89
C LEU A 825 15.01 50.86 -1.95
N PHE A 826 14.23 50.71 -0.88
CA PHE A 826 13.06 49.83 -0.88
C PHE A 826 11.96 50.24 -1.87
N ASN A 827 11.78 51.53 -2.13
CA ASN A 827 10.79 52.02 -3.10
C ASN A 827 11.27 51.92 -4.57
N TYR A 828 12.56 51.66 -4.83
CA TYR A 828 13.02 51.20 -6.14
C TYR A 828 12.78 49.69 -6.34
N VAL A 829 12.34 49.00 -5.27
CA VAL A 829 12.21 47.55 -5.14
C VAL A 829 10.74 47.12 -5.03
N LEU A 830 9.80 48.01 -4.66
CA LEU A 830 8.35 47.78 -4.67
C LEU A 830 7.73 48.39 -5.93
#